data_AF-A0A9D8SEZ9-F1
#
_entry.id   AF-A0A9D8SEZ9-F1
#
_cell.length_a   1.000
_cell.length_b   1.000
_cell.length_c   1.000
_cell.angle_alpha   90.00
_cell.angle_beta   90.00
_cell.angle_gamma   90.00
#
_symmetry.space_group_name_H-M   'P 1'
#
loop_
_entity.id
_entity.type
_entity.pdbx_description
1 polymer ?
#
loop_
_entity_poly.entity_id
_entity_poly.type
_entity_poly.pdbx_seq_one_letter_code
_entity_poly.pdbx_strand_id
1 'polypeptide(L)'
;VGGVMRFPVKNMPTEAKFIITMEDKTITGAFPVDINNLGTSAMTAGSSASELVINYSSEIDGAYAEFNVPVPTGTYNNFTLTIKDANDKVLFTKEYTSDINKVERATLLNMKEITLPERPMTIAEVWPFFVDARVVFSKVEGVTDYAFYVDGSETPVILTAEELNNGMYGGLIGGQFAHNSTHTVAVAKVVDGTPVLESKSEAVEFTTADMRQLTHNTGTKFVTVGWDDVAIGWGPKWDATKQRYTAVPKTAMPNDGSGLKLHQKRGYQVQLFAADKQTVIYDMITFDGHAGFTGTFSDSSWIGKVGGQNIMIPTALAFGYLEPGKDYYFRVKTLDEPVVFDVTNGNYNDGSADQPYPYTLMSERGGCAWSNLFKLSTDPAHVASENEILHQGFDDIMVHSDYMNMAPAVVPDLETTKRQSWDDYVANSTPTGYPEFLAKSASERKWTTQAFAEQARVAHLGLYSDAYAANTEMKLNANAGSLAGWTVNGSSEKRTMYPIFGAIRLGQSGSNANIASLTTPALNSDKLREDIGIKATVKVKVAYCATSLEESALVYKSAITHYRGDILVKAEDYDVRELYPAEWAANNGGATETDYVHYQQYYELTFETYLRKGDVLKFSRPYDKVCKGMQVIGDILVEVTPNDYEGNITNPDDTGIGTEPDDTNYDVYGLGEFPISHWYTVEPWSYTNADGSYNDELTKARYQEMKDAGINLTVYYGHSINRSIEEQMRLLGICEDIGLKFIGTISGGGTVPSLDVIPQIKETLATSEAYVGDYIRDEPGATEFDEIGAYVKEFQKQMPDKAAYVNLFPDYANPVTQLKSTNYEEHIDQYIEKVDTKALSYDYYGLMANGGVTSSYYTNLDLVRSKTLAVRKPYWVITQAGAVGSCRMPNEVEQRWSVWSTIAGGSKGISYFCYWTPSGGDMDANGYMIDINGDKTEMYDWVKQINADINTIGKKLLPCHADGLIASTTRYYPLFDNSSAGRTKYGPVQHVSAVSEHVAVGCFRDARRSENGENYKGYKVLVTPHMPNKDIQTRLTLDSSVTTITVTQNNTSKVVDLNNLTNVNVIDGEKGINLSYADGKLTLNIPSGEALLIEF
;
A
#
# COMPACT_ATOMS: atom_id res chain seq x y z
N VAL A 1 -78.76 -16.47 -50.25
CA VAL A 1 -77.92 -16.60 -51.48
C VAL A 1 -76.84 -15.51 -51.41
N GLY A 2 -75.60 -15.80 -51.83
CA GLY A 2 -74.37 -15.06 -51.45
C GLY A 2 -74.33 -13.54 -51.66
N GLY A 3 -74.33 -12.82 -50.53
CA GLY A 3 -74.02 -11.38 -50.40
C GLY A 3 -72.83 -11.15 -49.45
N VAL A 4 -72.55 -9.91 -49.07
CA VAL A 4 -71.44 -9.55 -48.16
C VAL A 4 -71.99 -8.72 -47.00
N MET A 5 -71.67 -9.10 -45.76
CA MET A 5 -71.93 -8.28 -44.57
C MET A 5 -70.77 -7.32 -44.35
N ARG A 6 -71.08 -6.03 -44.19
CA ARG A 6 -70.12 -4.99 -43.87
C ARG A 6 -70.26 -4.59 -42.40
N PHE A 7 -69.20 -4.79 -41.63
CA PHE A 7 -69.09 -4.34 -40.25
C PHE A 7 -68.05 -3.23 -40.14
N PRO A 8 -68.46 -1.95 -40.10
CA PRO A 8 -67.55 -0.88 -39.73
C PRO A 8 -67.34 -0.93 -38.21
N VAL A 9 -66.08 -0.99 -37.77
CA VAL A 9 -65.71 -1.13 -36.36
C VAL A 9 -64.69 -0.05 -35.99
N LYS A 10 -64.96 0.66 -34.90
CA LYS A 10 -64.12 1.72 -34.35
C LYS A 10 -63.55 1.29 -33.00
N ASN A 11 -62.36 1.79 -32.66
CA ASN A 11 -61.60 1.46 -31.43
C ASN A 11 -61.11 0.00 -31.42
N MET A 12 -60.55 -0.45 -32.54
CA MET A 12 -60.01 -1.80 -32.69
C MET A 12 -58.74 -2.00 -31.85
N PRO A 13 -58.63 -3.09 -31.05
CA PRO A 13 -57.35 -3.43 -30.42
C PRO A 13 -56.35 -3.96 -31.44
N THR A 14 -55.06 -3.93 -31.11
CA THR A 14 -53.99 -4.54 -31.93
C THR A 14 -54.26 -5.99 -32.26
N GLU A 15 -54.92 -6.75 -31.37
CA GLU A 15 -55.38 -8.11 -31.64
C GLU A 15 -56.82 -8.32 -31.17
N ALA A 16 -57.67 -8.86 -32.07
CA ALA A 16 -59.06 -9.18 -31.80
C ALA A 16 -59.52 -10.44 -32.55
N LYS A 17 -60.61 -11.02 -32.05
CA LYS A 17 -61.27 -12.19 -32.65
C LYS A 17 -62.75 -11.89 -32.87
N PHE A 18 -63.20 -11.92 -34.11
CA PHE A 18 -64.60 -11.81 -34.48
C PHE A 18 -65.18 -13.20 -34.65
N ILE A 19 -66.29 -13.47 -33.99
CA ILE A 19 -66.97 -14.75 -33.98
C ILE A 19 -68.40 -14.49 -34.44
N ILE A 20 -68.75 -14.99 -35.63
CA ILE A 20 -70.11 -14.93 -36.14
C ILE A 20 -70.74 -16.31 -35.96
N THR A 21 -71.70 -16.42 -35.07
CA THR A 21 -72.41 -17.67 -34.75
C THR A 21 -73.77 -17.70 -35.45
N MET A 22 -74.05 -18.80 -36.14
CA MET A 22 -75.25 -19.10 -36.93
C MET A 22 -75.93 -20.34 -36.33
N GLU A 23 -76.80 -20.15 -35.33
CA GLU A 23 -77.23 -21.20 -34.38
C GLU A 23 -77.89 -22.44 -35.01
N ASP A 24 -78.50 -22.33 -36.19
CA ASP A 24 -79.29 -23.41 -36.81
C ASP A 24 -78.58 -24.16 -37.98
N LYS A 25 -77.31 -23.86 -38.30
CA LYS A 25 -76.63 -24.45 -39.49
C LYS A 25 -75.13 -24.69 -39.34
N THR A 26 -74.63 -25.66 -40.11
CA THR A 26 -73.19 -25.93 -40.29
C THR A 26 -72.64 -25.10 -41.46
N ILE A 27 -71.59 -24.32 -41.21
CA ILE A 27 -70.85 -23.56 -42.22
C ILE A 27 -69.70 -24.44 -42.74
N THR A 28 -69.57 -24.61 -44.06
CA THR A 28 -68.49 -25.39 -44.67
C THR A 28 -67.80 -24.60 -45.77
N GLY A 29 -66.46 -24.67 -45.82
CA GLY A 29 -65.62 -23.98 -46.82
C GLY A 29 -64.77 -22.84 -46.24
N ALA A 30 -63.80 -22.36 -47.02
CA ALA A 30 -62.99 -21.18 -46.71
C ALA A 30 -63.56 -19.95 -47.45
N PHE A 31 -63.65 -18.81 -46.77
CA PHE A 31 -64.19 -17.56 -47.31
C PHE A 31 -63.13 -16.45 -47.19
N PRO A 32 -62.86 -15.67 -48.25
CA PRO A 32 -61.96 -14.53 -48.16
C PRO A 32 -62.66 -13.34 -47.47
N VAL A 33 -62.00 -12.71 -46.50
CA VAL A 33 -62.46 -11.43 -45.91
C VAL A 33 -61.65 -10.31 -46.51
N ASP A 34 -62.33 -9.26 -46.92
CA ASP A 34 -61.69 -8.00 -47.29
C ASP A 34 -61.77 -7.03 -46.10
N ILE A 35 -60.62 -6.51 -45.68
CA ILE A 35 -60.47 -5.54 -44.59
C ILE A 35 -59.84 -4.31 -45.22
N ASN A 36 -60.57 -3.18 -45.23
CA ASN A 36 -60.11 -1.95 -45.88
C ASN A 36 -58.67 -1.60 -45.43
N ASN A 37 -57.79 -1.36 -46.42
CA ASN A 37 -56.38 -0.97 -46.27
C ASN A 37 -55.40 -1.98 -45.66
N LEU A 38 -55.81 -3.24 -45.39
CA LEU A 38 -54.91 -4.29 -44.87
C LEU A 38 -54.79 -5.52 -45.78
N GLY A 39 -55.55 -5.58 -46.89
CA GLY A 39 -55.54 -6.68 -47.86
C GLY A 39 -56.46 -7.84 -47.47
N THR A 40 -56.60 -8.81 -48.37
CA THR A 40 -57.47 -9.98 -48.15
C THR A 40 -56.85 -10.96 -47.16
N SER A 41 -57.55 -11.23 -46.06
CA SER A 41 -57.15 -12.24 -45.07
C SER A 41 -57.97 -13.52 -45.26
N ALA A 42 -57.33 -14.69 -45.22
CA ALA A 42 -58.02 -15.98 -45.35
C ALA A 42 -58.65 -16.40 -44.02
N MET A 43 -59.95 -16.67 -44.00
CA MET A 43 -60.58 -17.31 -42.82
C MET A 43 -60.12 -18.75 -42.68
N THR A 44 -59.83 -19.18 -41.45
CA THR A 44 -59.86 -20.60 -41.08
C THR A 44 -61.17 -20.86 -40.36
N ALA A 45 -62.15 -21.46 -41.05
CA ALA A 45 -63.34 -21.98 -40.38
C ALA A 45 -62.88 -23.10 -39.44
N GLY A 46 -63.07 -22.92 -38.13
CA GLY A 46 -62.82 -23.98 -37.15
C GLY A 46 -63.65 -25.22 -37.50
N SER A 47 -63.01 -26.38 -37.59
CA SER A 47 -63.71 -27.63 -37.88
C SER A 47 -64.75 -27.91 -36.79
N SER A 48 -66.02 -27.97 -37.20
CA SER A 48 -67.21 -28.33 -36.40
C SER A 48 -67.68 -27.34 -35.31
N ALA A 49 -68.37 -26.26 -35.71
CA ALA A 49 -69.49 -25.66 -34.98
C ALA A 49 -70.11 -24.56 -35.86
N SER A 50 -71.28 -24.04 -35.48
CA SER A 50 -72.05 -22.96 -36.10
C SER A 50 -71.33 -21.60 -36.21
N GLU A 51 -69.99 -21.53 -36.15
CA GLU A 51 -69.23 -20.29 -35.96
C GLU A 51 -68.23 -19.99 -37.08
N LEU A 52 -68.07 -18.70 -37.39
CA LEU A 52 -67.08 -18.17 -38.31
C LEU A 52 -66.13 -17.26 -37.54
N VAL A 53 -64.84 -17.58 -37.52
CA VAL A 53 -63.83 -16.87 -36.73
C VAL A 53 -62.91 -16.06 -37.63
N ILE A 54 -62.73 -14.78 -37.31
CA ILE A 54 -61.81 -13.86 -37.96
C ILE A 54 -60.82 -13.36 -36.92
N ASN A 55 -59.56 -13.75 -37.06
CA ASN A 55 -58.48 -13.20 -36.25
C ASN A 55 -58.01 -11.91 -36.93
N TYR A 56 -58.04 -10.83 -36.17
CA TYR A 56 -57.54 -9.52 -36.55
C TYR A 56 -56.26 -9.26 -35.77
N SER A 57 -55.22 -8.84 -36.49
CA SER A 57 -53.99 -8.30 -35.92
C SER A 57 -53.60 -7.04 -36.70
N SER A 58 -53.18 -6.00 -35.98
CA SER A 58 -52.78 -4.70 -36.48
C SER A 58 -51.67 -4.15 -35.59
N GLU A 59 -50.69 -3.46 -36.17
CA GLU A 59 -49.66 -2.74 -35.41
C GLU A 59 -50.25 -1.49 -34.70
N ILE A 60 -51.42 -1.04 -35.15
CA ILE A 60 -52.10 0.18 -34.70
C ILE A 60 -53.26 -0.15 -33.75
N ASP A 61 -53.21 0.35 -32.51
CA ASP A 61 -54.33 0.33 -31.55
C ASP A 61 -55.31 1.50 -31.81
N GLY A 62 -56.60 1.29 -31.60
CA GLY A 62 -57.66 2.28 -31.78
C GLY A 62 -58.15 2.47 -33.23
N ALA A 63 -57.73 1.61 -34.17
CA ALA A 63 -58.02 1.75 -35.59
C ALA A 63 -59.52 1.67 -35.94
N TYR A 64 -59.90 2.31 -37.06
CA TYR A 64 -61.17 2.07 -37.75
C TYR A 64 -60.95 1.00 -38.81
N ALA A 65 -61.66 -0.12 -38.70
CA ALA A 65 -61.59 -1.22 -39.65
C ALA A 65 -62.98 -1.55 -40.19
N GLU A 66 -63.08 -1.75 -41.49
CA GLU A 66 -64.31 -2.21 -42.14
C GLU A 66 -64.12 -3.66 -42.58
N PHE A 67 -64.88 -4.57 -41.97
CA PHE A 67 -64.85 -5.99 -42.29
C PHE A 67 -65.94 -6.32 -43.30
N ASN A 68 -65.55 -6.74 -44.50
CA ASN A 68 -66.45 -7.21 -45.54
C ASN A 68 -66.41 -8.76 -45.56
N VAL A 69 -67.42 -9.36 -44.93
CA VAL A 69 -67.52 -10.81 -44.68
C VAL A 69 -68.53 -11.45 -45.64
N PRO A 70 -68.13 -12.42 -46.49
CA PRO A 70 -69.07 -13.14 -47.35
C PRO A 70 -70.11 -13.90 -46.52
N VAL A 71 -71.38 -13.81 -46.91
CA VAL A 71 -72.45 -14.61 -46.31
C VAL A 71 -72.51 -15.96 -47.00
N PRO A 72 -72.36 -17.09 -46.27
CA PRO A 72 -72.50 -18.41 -46.87
C PRO A 72 -73.89 -18.61 -47.51
N THR A 73 -73.98 -19.48 -48.51
CA THR A 73 -75.26 -19.73 -49.19
C THR A 73 -76.21 -20.56 -48.30
N GLY A 74 -77.31 -19.96 -47.86
CA GLY A 74 -78.40 -20.62 -47.13
C GLY A 74 -79.53 -19.66 -46.73
N THR A 75 -80.55 -20.19 -46.03
CA THR A 75 -81.57 -19.45 -45.27
C THR A 75 -81.19 -19.46 -43.79
N TYR A 76 -81.20 -18.30 -43.12
CA TYR A 76 -80.81 -18.11 -41.72
C TYR A 76 -81.88 -17.31 -40.99
N ASN A 77 -82.25 -17.70 -39.77
CA ASN A 77 -83.25 -16.97 -38.99
C ASN A 77 -82.61 -15.79 -38.26
N ASN A 78 -81.57 -16.06 -37.46
CA ASN A 78 -80.77 -15.11 -36.68
C ASN A 78 -79.28 -15.44 -36.78
N PHE A 79 -78.42 -14.47 -36.49
CA PHE A 79 -76.98 -14.69 -36.24
C PHE A 79 -76.45 -13.77 -35.15
N THR A 80 -75.41 -14.19 -34.45
CA THR A 80 -74.77 -13.43 -33.37
C THR A 80 -73.35 -13.06 -33.76
N LEU A 81 -73.00 -11.78 -33.66
CA LEU A 81 -71.61 -11.32 -33.75
C LEU A 81 -71.06 -11.10 -32.35
N THR A 82 -69.98 -11.81 -32.01
CA THR A 82 -69.20 -11.60 -30.79
C THR A 82 -67.79 -11.17 -31.16
N ILE A 83 -67.29 -10.11 -30.54
CA ILE A 83 -65.92 -9.61 -30.72
C ILE A 83 -65.18 -9.82 -29.39
N LYS A 84 -64.03 -10.46 -29.45
CA LYS A 84 -63.14 -10.72 -28.30
C LYS A 84 -61.77 -10.10 -28.49
N ASP A 85 -61.04 -9.91 -27.40
CA ASP A 85 -59.62 -9.52 -27.42
C ASP A 85 -58.67 -10.73 -27.51
N ALA A 86 -57.35 -10.47 -27.53
CA ALA A 86 -56.30 -11.49 -27.54
C ALA A 86 -56.36 -12.49 -26.37
N ASN A 87 -56.98 -12.10 -25.25
CA ASN A 87 -57.15 -12.93 -24.05
C ASN A 87 -58.55 -13.60 -24.00
N ASP A 88 -59.27 -13.66 -25.13
CA ASP A 88 -60.62 -14.20 -25.27
C ASP A 88 -61.71 -13.49 -24.43
N LYS A 89 -61.45 -12.27 -23.91
CA LYS A 89 -62.45 -11.45 -23.21
C LYS A 89 -63.43 -10.85 -24.21
N VAL A 90 -64.74 -11.00 -23.94
CA VAL A 90 -65.81 -10.44 -24.79
C VAL A 90 -65.84 -8.92 -24.69
N LEU A 91 -65.64 -8.24 -25.81
CA LEU A 91 -65.70 -6.78 -25.95
C LEU A 91 -67.08 -6.30 -26.42
N PHE A 92 -67.73 -7.11 -27.25
CA PHE A 92 -69.03 -6.79 -27.84
C PHE A 92 -69.76 -8.08 -28.24
N THR A 93 -71.07 -8.15 -28.00
CA THR A 93 -71.93 -9.21 -28.52
C THR A 93 -73.25 -8.60 -28.99
N LYS A 94 -73.70 -8.98 -30.18
CA LYS A 94 -74.99 -8.55 -30.71
C LYS A 94 -75.64 -9.61 -31.58
N GLU A 95 -76.91 -9.88 -31.29
CA GLU A 95 -77.78 -10.71 -32.12
C GLU A 95 -78.43 -9.87 -33.22
N TYR A 96 -78.54 -10.44 -34.41
CA TYR A 96 -79.19 -9.89 -35.57
C TYR A 96 -80.30 -10.83 -36.03
N THR A 97 -81.55 -10.42 -35.82
CA THR A 97 -82.75 -11.12 -36.27
C THR A 97 -83.14 -10.64 -37.66
N SER A 98 -83.48 -11.55 -38.57
CA SER A 98 -83.73 -11.17 -39.94
C SER A 98 -85.20 -11.06 -40.33
N ASP A 99 -85.49 -10.10 -41.21
CA ASP A 99 -86.48 -10.24 -42.27
C ASP A 99 -85.71 -10.40 -43.62
N ILE A 100 -84.73 -11.33 -43.67
CA ILE A 100 -83.75 -11.49 -44.77
C ILE A 100 -84.36 -12.15 -46.03
N ASN A 101 -85.68 -12.16 -46.18
CA ASN A 101 -86.35 -12.97 -47.19
C ASN A 101 -86.10 -12.60 -48.67
N LYS A 102 -85.32 -11.55 -49.01
CA LYS A 102 -84.81 -11.33 -50.39
C LYS A 102 -83.47 -10.59 -50.41
N VAL A 103 -82.37 -11.33 -50.32
CA VAL A 103 -81.04 -10.81 -50.70
C VAL A 103 -80.71 -11.40 -52.07
N GLU A 104 -80.83 -10.59 -53.13
CA GLU A 104 -80.41 -10.98 -54.48
C GLU A 104 -78.88 -11.20 -54.52
N ARG A 105 -78.41 -12.04 -55.46
CA ARG A 105 -76.97 -12.26 -55.70
C ARG A 105 -76.26 -10.90 -55.78
N ALA A 106 -75.20 -10.72 -54.99
CA ALA A 106 -74.35 -9.52 -54.94
C ALA A 106 -74.88 -8.28 -54.18
N THR A 107 -75.83 -8.43 -53.25
CA THR A 107 -76.25 -7.33 -52.37
C THR A 107 -75.32 -7.17 -51.16
N LEU A 108 -74.91 -5.94 -50.85
CA LEU A 108 -74.13 -5.57 -49.65
C LEU A 108 -75.07 -5.27 -48.48
N LEU A 109 -74.88 -5.96 -47.35
CA LEU A 109 -75.60 -5.74 -46.09
C LEU A 109 -74.76 -4.83 -45.20
N ASN A 110 -75.12 -3.55 -45.13
CA ASN A 110 -74.44 -2.59 -44.26
C ASN A 110 -74.97 -2.69 -42.83
N MET A 111 -74.10 -3.11 -41.92
CA MET A 111 -74.39 -3.11 -40.49
C MET A 111 -74.09 -1.72 -39.91
N LYS A 112 -74.79 -1.34 -38.84
CA LYS A 112 -74.45 -0.12 -38.09
C LYS A 112 -73.02 -0.22 -37.56
N GLU A 113 -72.30 0.90 -37.56
CA GLU A 113 -70.96 1.00 -36.98
C GLU A 113 -70.94 0.48 -35.54
N ILE A 114 -69.96 -0.37 -35.26
CA ILE A 114 -69.68 -0.94 -33.95
C ILE A 114 -68.56 -0.12 -33.32
N THR A 115 -68.86 0.66 -32.30
CA THR A 115 -67.83 1.33 -31.51
C THR A 115 -67.50 0.43 -30.32
N LEU A 116 -66.28 -0.11 -30.27
CA LEU A 116 -65.81 -0.86 -29.11
C LEU A 116 -65.52 0.10 -27.94
N PRO A 117 -65.66 -0.35 -26.69
CA PRO A 117 -65.20 0.41 -25.54
C PRO A 117 -63.71 0.72 -25.68
N GLU A 118 -63.35 1.98 -25.44
CA GLU A 118 -61.96 2.40 -25.42
C GLU A 118 -61.24 1.72 -24.26
N ARG A 119 -60.01 1.27 -24.50
CA ARG A 119 -59.23 0.57 -23.48
C ARG A 119 -58.39 1.56 -22.68
N PRO A 120 -58.30 1.38 -21.35
CA PRO A 120 -57.31 2.06 -20.55
C PRO A 120 -55.90 1.79 -21.09
N MET A 121 -55.09 2.84 -21.16
CA MET A 121 -53.65 2.71 -21.36
C MET A 121 -53.01 1.93 -20.20
N THR A 122 -51.81 1.41 -20.42
CA THR A 122 -51.02 0.72 -19.38
C THR A 122 -49.71 1.46 -19.12
N ILE A 123 -49.43 1.74 -17.85
CA ILE A 123 -48.13 2.18 -17.39
C ILE A 123 -47.28 0.93 -17.11
N ALA A 124 -46.13 0.83 -17.75
CA ALA A 124 -45.21 -0.29 -17.60
C ALA A 124 -44.26 -0.09 -16.42
N GLU A 125 -43.77 1.13 -16.23
CA GLU A 125 -42.81 1.45 -15.16
C GLU A 125 -42.89 2.94 -14.81
N VAL A 126 -42.68 3.27 -13.53
CA VAL A 126 -42.51 4.66 -13.08
C VAL A 126 -41.16 4.78 -12.39
N TRP A 127 -40.33 5.68 -12.88
CA TRP A 127 -38.99 5.97 -12.36
C TRP A 127 -39.02 7.30 -11.62
N PRO A 128 -39.08 7.31 -10.29
CA PRO A 128 -39.02 8.55 -9.53
C PRO A 128 -37.63 9.21 -9.61
N PHE A 129 -37.61 10.53 -9.58
CA PHE A 129 -36.43 11.38 -9.41
C PHE A 129 -36.64 12.31 -8.21
N PHE A 130 -35.76 13.30 -8.07
CA PHE A 130 -35.80 14.29 -7.00
C PHE A 130 -37.18 14.93 -6.80
N VAL A 131 -37.72 15.57 -7.84
CA VAL A 131 -39.05 16.25 -7.83
C VAL A 131 -39.87 15.96 -9.08
N ASP A 132 -39.44 14.96 -9.84
CA ASP A 132 -40.00 14.53 -11.12
C ASP A 132 -40.16 13.01 -11.10
N ALA A 133 -40.87 12.47 -12.08
CA ALA A 133 -40.89 11.04 -12.38
C ALA A 133 -40.94 10.82 -13.88
N ARG A 134 -40.24 9.79 -14.37
CA ARG A 134 -40.40 9.31 -15.75
C ARG A 134 -41.38 8.17 -15.75
N VAL A 135 -42.43 8.31 -16.54
CA VAL A 135 -43.51 7.33 -16.66
C VAL A 135 -43.36 6.65 -18.01
N VAL A 136 -43.09 5.35 -18.01
CA VAL A 136 -42.99 4.51 -19.21
C VAL A 136 -44.34 3.83 -19.45
N PHE A 137 -44.90 3.98 -20.66
CA PHE A 137 -46.25 3.51 -20.98
C PHE A 137 -46.36 3.05 -22.44
N SER A 138 -47.40 2.28 -22.74
CA SER A 138 -47.66 1.78 -24.10
C SER A 138 -48.06 2.91 -25.06
N LYS A 139 -47.40 3.01 -26.21
CA LYS A 139 -47.72 4.00 -27.25
C LYS A 139 -49.05 3.67 -27.93
N VAL A 140 -49.79 4.71 -28.30
CA VAL A 140 -50.90 4.66 -29.25
C VAL A 140 -50.45 5.31 -30.55
N GLU A 141 -50.47 4.58 -31.66
CA GLU A 141 -50.04 5.11 -32.96
C GLU A 141 -51.01 6.20 -33.47
N GLY A 142 -50.46 7.25 -34.09
CA GLY A 142 -51.21 8.45 -34.49
C GLY A 142 -51.47 9.46 -33.37
N VAL A 143 -51.15 9.12 -32.11
CA VAL A 143 -51.16 10.04 -30.97
C VAL A 143 -49.76 10.62 -30.77
N THR A 144 -49.65 11.95 -30.75
CA THR A 144 -48.41 12.67 -30.47
C THR A 144 -48.34 13.18 -29.04
N ASP A 145 -49.50 13.43 -28.42
CA ASP A 145 -49.60 14.13 -27.14
C ASP A 145 -50.31 13.25 -26.09
N TYR A 146 -49.84 13.32 -24.85
CA TYR A 146 -50.38 12.51 -23.75
C TYR A 146 -50.63 13.36 -22.51
N ALA A 147 -51.74 13.07 -21.83
CA ALA A 147 -52.19 13.76 -20.62
C ALA A 147 -51.87 12.91 -19.38
N PHE A 148 -51.07 13.46 -18.47
CA PHE A 148 -50.66 12.83 -17.23
C PHE A 148 -51.42 13.44 -16.06
N TYR A 149 -52.14 12.61 -15.33
CA TYR A 149 -52.91 12.96 -14.15
C TYR A 149 -52.09 12.57 -12.92
N VAL A 150 -51.58 13.56 -12.21
CA VAL A 150 -50.86 13.34 -10.95
C VAL A 150 -51.80 13.54 -9.78
N ASP A 151 -51.77 12.64 -8.79
CA ASP A 151 -52.55 12.69 -7.55
C ASP A 151 -54.06 12.91 -7.76
N GLY A 152 -54.57 12.39 -8.89
CA GLY A 152 -55.98 12.55 -9.25
C GLY A 152 -56.39 13.97 -9.65
N SER A 153 -55.45 14.88 -9.91
CA SER A 153 -55.72 16.25 -10.39
C SER A 153 -56.72 16.27 -11.54
N GLU A 154 -57.68 17.20 -11.54
CA GLU A 154 -58.61 17.40 -12.66
C GLU A 154 -57.93 18.04 -13.88
N THR A 155 -56.78 18.71 -13.68
CA THR A 155 -55.98 19.33 -14.75
C THR A 155 -54.74 18.48 -15.01
N PRO A 156 -54.64 17.78 -16.17
CA PRO A 156 -53.48 16.96 -16.48
C PRO A 156 -52.31 17.79 -17.03
N VAL A 157 -51.10 17.28 -16.85
CA VAL A 157 -49.91 17.76 -17.58
C VAL A 157 -49.92 17.15 -18.96
N ILE A 158 -49.93 17.96 -20.02
CA ILE A 158 -49.88 17.48 -21.40
C ILE A 158 -48.44 17.54 -21.88
N LEU A 159 -47.87 16.40 -22.29
CA LEU A 159 -46.56 16.33 -22.93
C LEU A 159 -46.73 16.07 -24.42
N THR A 160 -46.03 16.85 -25.24
CA THR A 160 -46.00 16.74 -26.70
C THR A 160 -45.00 15.68 -27.18
N ALA A 161 -45.06 15.30 -28.45
CA ALA A 161 -44.11 14.37 -29.06
C ALA A 161 -42.64 14.85 -29.00
N GLU A 162 -42.39 16.16 -28.90
CA GLU A 162 -41.04 16.72 -28.74
C GLU A 162 -40.49 16.53 -27.32
N GLU A 163 -41.38 16.55 -26.33
CA GLU A 163 -41.05 16.35 -24.90
C GLU A 163 -40.98 14.86 -24.52
N LEU A 164 -41.45 13.97 -25.40
CA LEU A 164 -41.41 12.52 -25.26
C LEU A 164 -40.22 11.94 -26.02
N ASN A 165 -39.50 10.99 -25.42
CA ASN A 165 -38.33 10.36 -26.05
C ASN A 165 -38.74 9.51 -27.27
N ASN A 166 -38.33 9.92 -28.48
CA ASN A 166 -38.77 9.39 -29.79
C ASN A 166 -38.40 7.93 -30.12
N GLY A 167 -37.72 7.21 -29.21
CA GLY A 167 -37.37 5.79 -29.40
C GLY A 167 -37.82 4.85 -28.28
N MET A 168 -38.17 5.37 -27.09
CA MET A 168 -38.67 4.60 -25.95
C MET A 168 -39.61 5.49 -25.12
N TYR A 169 -40.91 5.28 -25.25
CA TYR A 169 -41.95 6.17 -24.72
C TYR A 169 -41.96 6.21 -23.19
N GLY A 170 -41.23 7.19 -22.65
CA GLY A 170 -41.39 7.61 -21.27
C GLY A 170 -41.42 9.12 -21.17
N GLY A 171 -42.45 9.67 -20.56
CA GLY A 171 -42.61 11.10 -20.32
C GLY A 171 -42.07 11.46 -18.95
N LEU A 172 -41.16 12.42 -18.88
CA LEU A 172 -40.80 13.04 -17.61
C LEU A 172 -41.97 13.96 -17.23
N ILE A 173 -42.49 13.83 -16.01
CA ILE A 173 -43.53 14.68 -15.43
C ILE A 173 -43.06 15.22 -14.09
N GLY A 174 -43.52 16.41 -13.72
CA GLY A 174 -43.20 17.00 -12.41
C GLY A 174 -42.47 18.35 -12.50
N GLY A 175 -41.71 18.65 -11.45
CA GLY A 175 -41.05 19.94 -11.18
C GLY A 175 -41.50 20.56 -9.85
N GLN A 176 -42.63 20.08 -9.32
CA GLN A 176 -43.25 20.58 -8.09
C GLN A 176 -43.66 19.46 -7.12
N PHE A 177 -43.28 18.20 -7.40
CA PHE A 177 -43.60 17.11 -6.48
C PHE A 177 -42.96 17.36 -5.12
N ALA A 178 -43.70 17.02 -4.06
CA ALA A 178 -43.16 17.11 -2.72
C ALA A 178 -42.04 16.07 -2.57
N HIS A 179 -40.98 16.43 -1.88
CA HIS A 179 -39.84 15.54 -1.67
C HIS A 179 -40.20 14.37 -0.74
N ASN A 180 -39.65 13.17 -0.99
CA ASN A 180 -39.87 11.95 -0.19
C ASN A 180 -41.36 11.73 0.13
N SER A 181 -42.19 11.95 -0.88
CA SER A 181 -43.64 11.88 -0.78
C SER A 181 -44.16 10.93 -1.84
N THR A 182 -45.19 10.19 -1.45
CA THR A 182 -45.85 9.25 -2.34
C THR A 182 -46.84 10.01 -3.22
N HIS A 183 -46.73 9.80 -4.52
CA HIS A 183 -47.56 10.37 -5.56
C HIS A 183 -48.16 9.26 -6.41
N THR A 184 -49.25 9.55 -7.10
CA THR A 184 -49.85 8.64 -8.08
C THR A 184 -49.86 9.28 -9.46
N VAL A 185 -49.68 8.48 -10.51
CA VAL A 185 -49.80 8.96 -11.89
C VAL A 185 -50.66 8.03 -12.72
N ALA A 186 -51.54 8.62 -13.52
CA ALA A 186 -52.24 7.95 -14.62
C ALA A 186 -52.00 8.68 -15.93
N VAL A 187 -52.04 7.98 -17.06
CA VAL A 187 -51.82 8.54 -18.40
C VAL A 187 -53.05 8.31 -19.27
N ALA A 188 -53.41 9.30 -20.09
CA ALA A 188 -54.45 9.19 -21.13
C ALA A 188 -53.92 9.78 -22.44
N LYS A 189 -54.46 9.34 -23.57
CA LYS A 189 -54.13 9.94 -24.87
C LYS A 189 -54.83 11.28 -25.06
N VAL A 190 -54.23 12.17 -25.84
CA VAL A 190 -54.83 13.43 -26.26
C VAL A 190 -55.12 13.36 -27.76
N VAL A 191 -56.33 13.74 -28.15
CA VAL A 191 -56.77 13.79 -29.56
C VAL A 191 -57.34 15.19 -29.81
N ASP A 192 -56.86 15.87 -30.86
CA ASP A 192 -57.26 17.23 -31.21
C ASP A 192 -57.19 18.21 -30.01
N GLY A 193 -56.15 18.07 -29.18
CA GLY A 193 -55.94 18.89 -27.98
C GLY A 193 -56.82 18.55 -26.79
N THR A 194 -57.66 17.51 -26.86
CA THR A 194 -58.57 17.10 -25.77
C THR A 194 -58.16 15.73 -25.19
N PRO A 195 -57.94 15.61 -23.86
CA PRO A 195 -57.70 14.31 -23.22
C PRO A 195 -58.91 13.37 -23.34
N VAL A 196 -58.67 12.12 -23.72
CA VAL A 196 -59.70 11.09 -23.84
C VAL A 196 -59.75 10.27 -22.55
N LEU A 197 -60.68 10.60 -21.64
CA LEU A 197 -60.72 10.05 -20.27
C LEU A 197 -60.96 8.54 -20.23
N GLU A 198 -61.67 8.00 -21.21
CA GLU A 198 -61.94 6.55 -21.35
C GLU A 198 -60.67 5.75 -21.67
N SER A 199 -59.62 6.41 -22.15
CA SER A 199 -58.29 5.82 -22.36
C SER A 199 -57.37 5.91 -21.13
N LYS A 200 -57.81 6.55 -20.04
CA LYS A 200 -56.97 6.80 -18.86
C LYS A 200 -56.56 5.49 -18.20
N SER A 201 -55.27 5.32 -17.95
CA SER A 201 -54.72 4.17 -17.25
C SER A 201 -55.18 4.09 -15.79
N GLU A 202 -55.00 2.92 -15.18
CA GLU A 202 -54.97 2.84 -13.72
C GLU A 202 -53.85 3.74 -13.17
N ALA A 203 -54.07 4.28 -11.98
CA ALA A 203 -53.07 5.11 -11.31
C ALA A 203 -51.98 4.22 -10.71
N VAL A 204 -50.72 4.53 -11.02
CA VAL A 204 -49.55 3.85 -10.47
C VAL A 204 -48.90 4.74 -9.42
N GLU A 205 -48.63 4.16 -8.25
CA GLU A 205 -47.97 4.85 -7.14
C GLU A 205 -46.45 4.87 -7.31
N PHE A 206 -45.82 5.99 -6.98
CA PHE A 206 -44.37 6.14 -6.89
C PHE A 206 -44.01 7.10 -5.75
N THR A 207 -42.79 7.04 -5.23
CA THR A 207 -42.31 7.96 -4.18
C THR A 207 -41.08 8.70 -4.68
N THR A 208 -41.09 10.04 -4.61
CA THR A 208 -39.97 10.90 -4.99
C THR A 208 -38.77 10.74 -4.05
N ALA A 209 -37.57 11.06 -4.54
CA ALA A 209 -36.22 10.71 -4.06
C ALA A 209 -35.93 10.41 -2.58
N ASP A 210 -34.86 9.62 -2.40
CA ASP A 210 -34.17 9.35 -1.13
C ASP A 210 -32.92 10.24 -0.99
N MET A 211 -32.80 10.95 0.13
CA MET A 211 -31.59 11.70 0.52
C MET A 211 -30.75 10.83 1.45
N ARG A 212 -29.43 10.79 1.24
CA ARG A 212 -28.53 9.93 2.03
C ARG A 212 -27.23 10.63 2.36
N GLN A 213 -26.72 10.41 3.57
CA GLN A 213 -25.34 10.75 3.89
C GLN A 213 -24.42 9.71 3.23
N LEU A 214 -23.40 10.17 2.49
CA LEU A 214 -22.40 9.30 1.88
C LEU A 214 -21.27 9.04 2.89
N THR A 215 -21.21 7.82 3.40
CA THR A 215 -20.33 7.41 4.53
C THR A 215 -18.85 7.30 4.17
N HIS A 216 -18.49 7.13 2.89
CA HIS A 216 -17.08 7.06 2.48
C HIS A 216 -16.38 8.43 2.48
N ASN A 217 -17.15 9.52 2.55
CA ASN A 217 -16.67 10.90 2.49
C ASN A 217 -17.25 11.72 3.66
N THR A 218 -17.30 11.10 4.84
CA THR A 218 -17.57 11.77 6.11
C THR A 218 -16.30 11.76 6.94
N GLY A 219 -16.06 12.85 7.66
CA GLY A 219 -14.96 12.92 8.60
C GLY A 219 -15.30 13.88 9.72
N THR A 220 -14.29 14.22 10.51
CA THR A 220 -14.53 14.98 11.75
C THR A 220 -14.98 16.41 11.49
N LYS A 221 -14.69 16.99 10.32
CA LYS A 221 -15.11 18.36 9.96
C LYS A 221 -15.82 18.49 8.62
N PHE A 222 -16.22 17.37 8.03
CA PHE A 222 -16.95 17.39 6.76
C PHE A 222 -17.97 16.26 6.66
N VAL A 223 -19.03 16.53 5.91
CA VAL A 223 -20.08 15.56 5.59
C VAL A 223 -20.43 15.65 4.13
N THR A 224 -20.82 14.53 3.54
CA THR A 224 -21.32 14.49 2.16
C THR A 224 -22.76 13.99 2.15
N VAL A 225 -23.63 14.69 1.43
CA VAL A 225 -25.01 14.30 1.16
C VAL A 225 -25.18 13.99 -0.31
N GLY A 226 -25.82 12.88 -0.63
CA GLY A 226 -26.28 12.53 -1.97
C GLY A 226 -27.80 12.47 -1.99
N TRP A 227 -28.39 12.72 -3.16
CA TRP A 227 -29.82 12.49 -3.36
C TRP A 227 -30.07 11.93 -4.76
N ASP A 228 -31.17 11.20 -4.88
CA ASP A 228 -31.54 10.54 -6.12
C ASP A 228 -32.07 11.56 -7.15
N ASP A 229 -31.16 12.32 -7.75
CA ASP A 229 -31.35 12.95 -9.06
C ASP A 229 -30.37 12.29 -10.03
N VAL A 230 -30.81 11.21 -10.67
CA VAL A 230 -29.96 10.37 -11.53
C VAL A 230 -30.53 10.39 -12.95
N ALA A 231 -29.89 11.17 -13.82
CA ALA A 231 -29.92 11.08 -15.27
C ALA A 231 -30.94 10.09 -15.91
N ILE A 232 -32.10 10.62 -16.34
CA ILE A 232 -33.02 10.02 -17.34
C ILE A 232 -33.64 8.65 -16.97
N GLY A 233 -33.34 8.09 -15.80
CA GLY A 233 -33.85 6.78 -15.36
C GLY A 233 -33.06 5.60 -15.93
N TRP A 234 -31.79 5.79 -16.31
CA TRP A 234 -30.90 4.71 -16.78
C TRP A 234 -29.55 4.67 -16.05
N GLY A 235 -29.38 5.50 -15.02
CA GLY A 235 -28.11 5.66 -14.31
C GLY A 235 -27.93 4.80 -13.06
N PRO A 236 -26.86 5.07 -12.28
CA PRO A 236 -26.51 4.38 -11.04
C PRO A 236 -27.67 4.24 -10.05
N LYS A 237 -27.98 3.01 -9.64
CA LYS A 237 -28.93 2.74 -8.53
C LYS A 237 -28.17 2.55 -7.23
N TRP A 238 -28.80 2.94 -6.12
CA TRP A 238 -28.26 2.61 -4.81
C TRP A 238 -28.37 1.12 -4.53
N ASP A 239 -27.22 0.49 -4.29
CA ASP A 239 -27.12 -0.88 -3.80
C ASP A 239 -27.05 -0.84 -2.28
N ALA A 240 -28.20 -1.07 -1.63
CA ALA A 240 -28.31 -1.09 -0.17
C ALA A 240 -27.44 -2.17 0.48
N THR A 241 -27.14 -3.27 -0.23
CA THR A 241 -26.29 -4.35 0.31
C THR A 241 -24.82 -3.97 0.34
N LYS A 242 -24.39 -3.13 -0.61
CA LYS A 242 -22.99 -2.66 -0.74
C LYS A 242 -22.77 -1.24 -0.24
N GLN A 243 -23.83 -0.59 0.27
CA GLN A 243 -23.84 0.82 0.69
C GLN A 243 -23.20 1.78 -0.34
N ARG A 244 -23.45 1.54 -1.62
CA ARG A 244 -22.87 2.34 -2.70
C ARG A 244 -23.78 2.39 -3.92
N TYR A 245 -23.57 3.37 -4.79
CA TYR A 245 -24.24 3.41 -6.08
C TYR A 245 -23.56 2.47 -7.11
N THR A 246 -24.35 1.84 -7.97
CA THR A 246 -23.85 0.95 -9.03
C THR A 246 -23.22 1.76 -10.15
N ALA A 247 -22.00 1.44 -10.58
CA ALA A 247 -21.41 2.08 -11.75
C ALA A 247 -22.22 1.74 -13.02
N VAL A 248 -22.50 2.73 -13.88
CA VAL A 248 -23.14 2.54 -15.18
C VAL A 248 -22.34 3.27 -16.27
N PRO A 249 -21.96 2.59 -17.37
CA PRO A 249 -21.31 3.24 -18.51
C PRO A 249 -22.25 4.23 -19.20
N LYS A 250 -21.71 5.36 -19.65
CA LYS A 250 -22.43 6.40 -20.40
C LYS A 250 -23.21 5.87 -21.62
N THR A 251 -22.72 4.82 -22.29
CA THR A 251 -23.34 4.19 -23.47
C THR A 251 -24.56 3.31 -23.18
N ALA A 252 -24.83 2.97 -21.91
CA ALA A 252 -26.08 2.30 -21.56
C ALA A 252 -27.31 3.24 -21.72
N MET A 253 -27.07 4.54 -21.88
CA MET A 253 -28.13 5.48 -22.24
C MET A 253 -28.40 5.44 -23.75
N PRO A 254 -29.67 5.49 -24.19
CA PRO A 254 -30.01 5.57 -25.60
C PRO A 254 -29.39 6.82 -26.21
N ASN A 255 -28.30 6.66 -26.95
CA ASN A 255 -27.65 7.74 -27.68
C ASN A 255 -28.20 7.73 -29.10
N ASP A 256 -29.44 8.18 -29.28
CA ASP A 256 -30.12 8.13 -30.57
C ASP A 256 -29.63 9.20 -31.57
N GLY A 257 -28.59 9.96 -31.21
CA GLY A 257 -28.03 11.00 -32.07
C GLY A 257 -28.99 12.15 -32.37
N SER A 258 -30.17 12.19 -31.71
CA SER A 258 -31.18 13.22 -31.92
C SER A 258 -30.75 14.60 -31.45
N GLY A 259 -29.62 14.71 -30.75
CA GLY A 259 -29.13 15.99 -30.26
C GLY A 259 -30.18 16.69 -29.43
N LEU A 260 -30.94 15.95 -28.60
CA LEU A 260 -31.84 16.50 -27.59
C LEU A 260 -31.03 17.49 -26.75
N LYS A 261 -31.11 18.77 -27.15
CA LYS A 261 -30.67 19.94 -26.41
C LYS A 261 -31.62 20.16 -25.24
N LEU A 262 -31.81 19.15 -24.40
CA LEU A 262 -32.38 19.37 -23.07
C LEU A 262 -31.29 20.06 -22.28
N HIS A 263 -31.23 21.38 -22.41
CA HIS A 263 -30.34 22.29 -21.69
C HIS A 263 -30.71 22.36 -20.19
N GLN A 264 -31.01 21.22 -19.56
CA GLN A 264 -31.50 21.13 -18.20
C GLN A 264 -30.34 21.21 -17.20
N LYS A 265 -29.68 22.37 -17.16
CA LYS A 265 -28.84 22.79 -16.03
C LYS A 265 -29.76 23.11 -14.86
N ARG A 266 -30.28 22.07 -14.21
CA ARG A 266 -31.18 22.23 -13.07
C ARG A 266 -30.42 22.90 -11.93
N GLY A 267 -30.87 24.09 -11.56
CA GLY A 267 -30.36 24.80 -10.39
C GLY A 267 -31.05 24.32 -9.12
N TYR A 268 -30.26 24.17 -8.07
CA TYR A 268 -30.69 23.81 -6.72
C TYR A 268 -30.38 24.94 -5.76
N GLN A 269 -31.32 25.24 -4.86
CA GLN A 269 -31.00 25.95 -3.63
C GLN A 269 -30.86 24.94 -2.50
N VAL A 270 -29.76 25.02 -1.76
CA VAL A 270 -29.45 24.12 -0.64
C VAL A 270 -29.15 24.92 0.61
N GLN A 271 -29.54 24.37 1.75
CA GLN A 271 -29.22 24.92 3.06
C GLN A 271 -28.71 23.84 4.00
N LEU A 272 -27.72 24.19 4.82
CA LEU A 272 -27.25 23.40 5.95
C LEU A 272 -27.45 24.18 7.24
N PHE A 273 -28.07 23.56 8.22
CA PHE A 273 -28.34 24.12 9.54
C PHE A 273 -27.50 23.42 10.60
N ALA A 274 -27.21 24.14 11.69
CA ALA A 274 -26.65 23.57 12.91
C ALA A 274 -27.65 22.62 13.61
N ALA A 275 -27.19 21.97 14.68
CA ALA A 275 -27.97 20.99 15.44
C ALA A 275 -29.30 21.54 16.00
N ASP A 276 -29.42 22.86 16.17
CA ASP A 276 -30.64 23.54 16.62
C ASP A 276 -31.74 23.63 15.55
N LYS A 277 -31.43 23.26 14.29
CA LYS A 277 -32.31 23.34 13.11
C LYS A 277 -32.75 24.76 12.74
N GLN A 278 -32.12 25.79 13.31
CA GLN A 278 -32.48 27.20 13.11
C GLN A 278 -31.31 28.02 12.58
N THR A 279 -30.11 27.77 13.09
CA THR A 279 -28.91 28.49 12.69
C THR A 279 -28.44 27.99 11.33
N VAL A 280 -28.59 28.81 10.28
CA VAL A 280 -28.12 28.51 8.92
C VAL A 280 -26.61 28.66 8.86
N ILE A 281 -25.91 27.59 8.48
CA ILE A 281 -24.46 27.54 8.29
C ILE A 281 -24.11 27.80 6.83
N TYR A 282 -24.84 27.15 5.92
CA TYR A 282 -24.71 27.36 4.48
C TYR A 282 -26.09 27.63 3.87
N ASP A 283 -26.16 28.60 2.97
CA ASP A 283 -27.29 28.88 2.08
C ASP A 283 -26.73 29.22 0.70
N MET A 284 -26.96 28.37 -0.28
CA MET A 284 -26.29 28.50 -1.56
C MET A 284 -27.12 27.95 -2.71
N ILE A 285 -26.81 28.47 -3.90
CA ILE A 285 -27.31 27.98 -5.17
C ILE A 285 -26.20 27.16 -5.81
N THR A 286 -26.51 25.94 -6.21
CA THR A 286 -25.60 25.00 -6.87
C THR A 286 -26.24 24.47 -8.15
N PHE A 287 -25.45 24.08 -9.13
CA PHE A 287 -25.94 23.57 -10.41
C PHE A 287 -25.05 22.47 -10.93
N ASP A 288 -25.66 21.55 -11.67
CA ASP A 288 -24.91 20.49 -12.31
C ASP A 288 -24.00 21.04 -13.43
N GLY A 289 -22.69 20.88 -13.23
CA GLY A 289 -21.63 21.53 -13.99
C GLY A 289 -21.35 20.95 -15.38
N HIS A 290 -21.83 19.74 -15.70
CA HIS A 290 -21.68 19.18 -17.05
C HIS A 290 -22.96 19.32 -17.86
N ALA A 291 -22.86 20.03 -18.98
CA ALA A 291 -23.92 20.20 -19.98
C ALA A 291 -24.18 18.92 -20.80
N GLY A 292 -24.33 17.78 -20.11
CA GLY A 292 -24.66 16.48 -20.68
C GLY A 292 -26.06 16.03 -20.27
N PHE A 293 -26.53 14.95 -20.88
CA PHE A 293 -27.82 14.28 -20.64
C PHE A 293 -28.03 13.76 -19.21
N THR A 294 -27.19 14.15 -18.26
CA THR A 294 -27.00 13.42 -17.01
C THR A 294 -26.92 14.39 -15.84
N GLY A 295 -27.99 14.49 -15.05
CA GLY A 295 -28.05 15.23 -13.78
C GLY A 295 -27.05 14.68 -12.76
N THR A 296 -25.75 14.88 -12.97
CA THR A 296 -24.66 14.38 -12.15
C THR A 296 -23.53 15.40 -12.14
N PHE A 297 -23.18 15.93 -10.97
CA PHE A 297 -22.07 16.86 -10.75
C PHE A 297 -20.66 16.31 -11.14
N SER A 298 -20.56 15.14 -11.78
CA SER A 298 -19.31 14.61 -12.36
C SER A 298 -19.53 13.53 -13.44
N ASP A 299 -18.80 13.62 -14.56
CA ASP A 299 -18.84 12.61 -15.65
C ASP A 299 -17.44 12.23 -16.19
N SER A 300 -16.42 12.20 -15.33
CA SER A 300 -15.03 12.28 -15.79
C SER A 300 -14.24 10.97 -15.75
N SER A 301 -13.31 10.84 -16.72
CA SER A 301 -12.53 9.62 -17.01
C SER A 301 -11.70 9.04 -15.86
N TRP A 302 -11.53 9.78 -14.76
CA TRP A 302 -10.76 9.35 -13.60
C TRP A 302 -11.61 8.77 -12.46
N ILE A 303 -12.94 8.77 -12.58
CA ILE A 303 -13.82 7.93 -11.73
C ILE A 303 -13.79 6.49 -12.24
N GLY A 304 -13.48 6.32 -13.53
CA GLY A 304 -13.35 5.05 -14.21
C GLY A 304 -14.06 5.07 -15.54
N LYS A 305 -13.84 4.01 -16.31
CA LYS A 305 -14.46 3.76 -17.60
C LYS A 305 -14.95 2.33 -17.68
N VAL A 306 -16.04 2.10 -18.38
CA VAL A 306 -16.45 0.74 -18.78
C VAL A 306 -16.69 0.78 -20.28
N GLY A 307 -16.04 -0.11 -21.04
CA GLY A 307 -16.06 -0.09 -22.51
C GLY A 307 -15.53 1.22 -23.11
N GLY A 308 -14.57 1.88 -22.46
CA GLY A 308 -13.94 3.13 -22.92
C GLY A 308 -14.74 4.41 -22.65
N GLN A 309 -15.89 4.29 -21.97
CA GLN A 309 -16.80 5.38 -21.64
C GLN A 309 -16.76 5.71 -20.17
N ASN A 310 -16.82 6.99 -19.81
CA ASN A 310 -16.76 7.43 -18.41
C ASN A 310 -17.93 6.84 -17.60
N ILE A 311 -17.64 6.47 -16.35
CA ILE A 311 -18.64 6.02 -15.40
C ILE A 311 -19.42 7.23 -14.86
N MET A 312 -20.73 7.07 -14.79
CA MET A 312 -21.64 8.04 -14.18
C MET A 312 -21.79 7.77 -12.68
N ILE A 313 -21.94 8.83 -11.86
CA ILE A 313 -22.22 8.73 -10.41
C ILE A 313 -23.26 9.78 -9.98
N PRO A 314 -23.97 9.60 -8.86
CA PRO A 314 -25.13 10.43 -8.51
C PRO A 314 -24.79 11.88 -8.14
N THR A 315 -25.85 12.69 -8.11
CA THR A 315 -25.84 14.04 -7.54
C THR A 315 -25.50 14.02 -6.06
N ALA A 316 -24.41 14.70 -5.68
CA ALA A 316 -24.01 14.82 -4.28
C ALA A 316 -23.46 16.22 -3.98
N LEU A 317 -23.25 16.51 -2.70
CA LEU A 317 -22.67 17.75 -2.21
C LEU A 317 -21.96 17.48 -0.90
N ALA A 318 -20.76 18.03 -0.76
CA ALA A 318 -19.97 17.88 0.47
C ALA A 318 -19.84 19.24 1.15
N PHE A 319 -19.94 19.28 2.48
CA PHE A 319 -19.83 20.48 3.31
C PHE A 319 -18.64 20.33 4.25
N GLY A 320 -17.76 21.33 4.31
CA GLY A 320 -16.59 21.34 5.20
C GLY A 320 -16.72 22.34 6.36
N TYR A 321 -15.67 22.44 7.18
CA TYR A 321 -15.56 23.38 8.31
C TYR A 321 -16.63 23.20 9.39
N LEU A 322 -17.05 21.96 9.58
CA LEU A 322 -18.02 21.59 10.59
C LEU A 322 -17.33 21.26 11.93
N GLU A 323 -18.10 21.27 13.00
CA GLU A 323 -17.67 20.85 14.32
C GLU A 323 -17.74 19.32 14.43
N PRO A 324 -16.70 18.65 14.96
CA PRO A 324 -16.70 17.21 15.17
C PRO A 324 -17.80 16.69 16.08
N GLY A 325 -18.30 15.49 15.76
CA GLY A 325 -19.31 14.77 16.52
C GLY A 325 -20.64 15.51 16.65
N LYS A 326 -20.97 16.40 15.70
CA LYS A 326 -22.23 17.15 15.69
C LYS A 326 -23.19 16.67 14.62
N ASP A 327 -24.47 16.92 14.93
CA ASP A 327 -25.56 16.79 13.97
C ASP A 327 -25.75 18.11 13.23
N TYR A 328 -25.98 17.98 11.93
CA TYR A 328 -26.35 19.05 11.02
C TYR A 328 -27.64 18.67 10.30
N TYR A 329 -28.34 19.65 9.75
CA TYR A 329 -29.58 19.40 9.05
C TYR A 329 -29.56 20.04 7.67
N PHE A 330 -29.66 19.22 6.65
CA PHE A 330 -29.64 19.61 5.25
C PHE A 330 -31.05 19.69 4.69
N ARG A 331 -31.28 20.64 3.79
CA ARG A 331 -32.45 20.62 2.90
C ARG A 331 -32.10 21.21 1.54
N VAL A 332 -32.91 20.85 0.56
CA VAL A 332 -32.71 21.22 -0.84
C VAL A 332 -34.07 21.47 -1.50
N LYS A 333 -34.08 22.37 -2.47
CA LYS A 333 -35.17 22.57 -3.43
C LYS A 333 -34.62 22.93 -4.81
N THR A 334 -35.44 22.80 -5.85
CA THR A 334 -35.17 23.41 -7.15
C THR A 334 -35.40 24.93 -7.09
N LEU A 335 -34.79 25.68 -8.00
CA LEU A 335 -34.97 27.13 -8.07
C LEU A 335 -36.42 27.49 -8.46
N ASP A 336 -37.03 28.40 -7.69
CA ASP A 336 -38.38 28.93 -7.97
C ASP A 336 -38.39 29.84 -9.20
N GLU A 337 -37.32 30.61 -9.39
CA GLU A 337 -37.16 31.57 -10.48
C GLU A 337 -35.80 31.39 -11.16
N PRO A 338 -35.68 31.66 -12.48
CA PRO A 338 -34.41 31.67 -13.18
C PRO A 338 -33.42 32.64 -12.54
N VAL A 339 -32.20 32.17 -12.27
CA VAL A 339 -31.08 33.00 -11.78
C VAL A 339 -30.12 33.22 -12.94
N VAL A 340 -30.04 34.48 -13.39
CA VAL A 340 -29.16 34.90 -14.49
C VAL A 340 -27.81 35.31 -13.93
N PHE A 341 -26.75 34.69 -14.45
CA PHE A 341 -25.35 35.01 -14.21
C PHE A 341 -24.80 35.78 -15.41
N ASP A 342 -24.56 37.08 -15.22
CA ASP A 342 -24.05 37.96 -16.26
C ASP A 342 -22.52 37.88 -16.36
N VAL A 343 -22.01 37.03 -17.25
CA VAL A 343 -20.56 36.88 -17.46
C VAL A 343 -20.11 37.90 -18.49
N THR A 344 -19.95 39.15 -18.07
CA THR A 344 -19.56 40.27 -18.93
C THR A 344 -18.13 40.18 -19.51
N ASN A 345 -17.37 39.11 -19.26
CA ASN A 345 -15.99 38.99 -19.74
C ASN A 345 -15.52 37.54 -20.01
N GLY A 346 -15.96 36.93 -21.11
CA GLY A 346 -15.06 36.13 -21.95
C GLY A 346 -15.53 34.75 -22.40
N ASN A 347 -15.59 34.60 -23.73
CA ASN A 347 -15.44 33.38 -24.55
C ASN A 347 -15.29 32.04 -23.81
N TYR A 348 -16.39 31.47 -23.34
CA TYR A 348 -16.53 30.02 -23.17
C TYR A 348 -17.13 29.48 -24.46
N ASN A 349 -16.30 28.88 -25.31
CA ASN A 349 -16.78 27.95 -26.31
C ASN A 349 -16.56 26.57 -25.69
N ASP A 350 -17.63 25.91 -25.26
CA ASP A 350 -17.62 24.50 -24.82
C ASP A 350 -17.42 23.52 -25.99
N GLY A 351 -16.93 24.02 -27.13
CA GLY A 351 -16.90 23.30 -28.41
C GLY A 351 -18.19 23.42 -29.22
N SER A 352 -19.28 23.94 -28.65
CA SER A 352 -20.45 24.38 -29.42
C SER A 352 -20.35 25.88 -29.69
N ALA A 353 -20.32 26.26 -30.97
CA ALA A 353 -20.11 27.65 -31.39
C ALA A 353 -21.33 28.58 -31.17
N ASP A 354 -22.37 28.12 -30.45
CA ASP A 354 -23.74 28.64 -30.59
C ASP A 354 -24.43 29.09 -29.28
N GLN A 355 -23.73 29.28 -28.16
CA GLN A 355 -24.38 29.69 -26.89
C GLN A 355 -24.10 31.17 -26.53
N PRO A 356 -25.12 32.05 -26.45
CA PRO A 356 -24.95 33.44 -26.06
C PRO A 356 -25.02 33.62 -24.54
N TYR A 357 -24.10 34.41 -23.99
CA TYR A 357 -24.18 34.97 -22.64
C TYR A 357 -25.28 36.03 -22.55
N PRO A 358 -25.93 36.23 -21.38
CA PRO A 358 -25.64 35.68 -20.03
C PRO A 358 -26.13 34.24 -19.79
N TYR A 359 -25.56 33.55 -18.78
CA TYR A 359 -25.99 32.19 -18.40
C TYR A 359 -27.21 32.24 -17.48
N THR A 360 -28.21 31.40 -17.70
CA THR A 360 -29.38 31.32 -16.81
C THR A 360 -29.45 29.93 -16.19
N LEU A 361 -29.36 29.84 -14.85
CA LEU A 361 -29.73 28.63 -14.10
C LEU A 361 -31.23 28.67 -13.86
N MET A 362 -31.94 27.63 -14.22
CA MET A 362 -33.39 27.59 -14.03
C MET A 362 -33.87 26.17 -13.78
N SER A 363 -35.02 26.07 -13.12
CA SER A 363 -35.83 24.85 -13.15
C SER A 363 -36.87 25.04 -14.24
N GLU A 364 -36.64 24.47 -15.43
CA GLU A 364 -37.55 24.61 -16.60
C GLU A 364 -38.99 24.16 -16.30
N ARG A 365 -39.19 23.40 -15.22
CA ARG A 365 -40.48 22.81 -14.80
C ARG A 365 -41.03 23.39 -13.50
N GLY A 366 -40.48 24.52 -13.05
CA GLY A 366 -40.87 25.24 -11.84
C GLY A 366 -40.11 24.79 -10.59
N GLY A 367 -40.21 25.60 -9.54
CA GLY A 367 -39.64 25.32 -8.22
C GLY A 367 -40.48 24.33 -7.41
N CYS A 368 -39.84 23.64 -6.48
CA CYS A 368 -40.51 22.78 -5.51
C CYS A 368 -40.47 23.37 -4.10
N ALA A 369 -41.33 22.87 -3.22
CA ALA A 369 -41.21 23.13 -1.79
C ALA A 369 -39.89 22.55 -1.25
N TRP A 370 -39.36 23.17 -0.19
CA TRP A 370 -38.20 22.64 0.52
C TRP A 370 -38.39 21.18 0.95
N SER A 371 -37.35 20.37 0.79
CA SER A 371 -37.31 19.05 1.40
C SER A 371 -37.40 19.14 2.93
N ASN A 372 -37.87 18.07 3.56
CA ASN A 372 -37.77 17.90 5.00
C ASN A 372 -36.30 17.96 5.42
N LEU A 373 -36.03 18.49 6.62
CA LEU A 373 -34.67 18.53 7.16
C LEU A 373 -34.10 17.12 7.29
N PHE A 374 -33.06 16.85 6.51
CA PHE A 374 -32.31 15.61 6.52
C PHE A 374 -31.13 15.70 7.48
N LYS A 375 -31.05 14.79 8.45
CA LYS A 375 -29.96 14.80 9.43
C LYS A 375 -28.67 14.29 8.77
N LEU A 376 -27.61 15.07 8.92
CA LEU A 376 -26.22 14.70 8.65
C LEU A 376 -25.43 14.70 9.96
N SER A 377 -24.37 13.91 10.05
CA SER A 377 -23.54 13.82 11.25
C SER A 377 -22.06 13.72 10.87
N THR A 378 -21.22 14.60 11.43
CA THR A 378 -19.76 14.50 11.37
C THR A 378 -19.25 13.44 12.34
N ASP A 379 -18.11 12.83 12.04
CA ASP A 379 -17.46 11.91 12.98
C ASP A 379 -16.93 12.64 14.23
N PRO A 380 -16.85 11.97 15.39
CA PRO A 380 -16.25 12.55 16.58
C PRO A 380 -14.76 12.86 16.34
N ALA A 381 -14.24 13.90 17.00
CA ALA A 381 -12.82 14.22 16.95
C ALA A 381 -11.97 13.05 17.47
N HIS A 382 -10.80 12.84 16.86
CA HIS A 382 -9.82 11.88 17.37
C HIS A 382 -9.42 12.21 18.82
N VAL A 383 -9.34 11.18 19.65
CA VAL A 383 -8.89 11.28 21.04
C VAL A 383 -7.60 10.47 21.15
N ALA A 384 -6.50 11.17 21.42
CA ALA A 384 -5.18 10.56 21.49
C ALA A 384 -5.15 9.41 22.50
N SER A 385 -4.60 8.26 22.08
CA SER A 385 -4.35 7.13 22.98
C SER A 385 -3.19 7.44 23.94
N GLU A 386 -3.09 6.71 25.05
CA GLU A 386 -1.99 6.89 26.02
C GLU A 386 -0.61 6.69 25.40
N ASN A 387 -0.50 5.93 24.31
CA ASN A 387 0.76 5.59 23.66
C ASN A 387 0.98 6.32 22.34
N GLU A 388 0.06 7.21 21.97
CA GLU A 388 0.13 7.94 20.71
C GLU A 388 1.21 9.03 20.75
N ILE A 389 2.02 9.09 19.68
CA ILE A 389 3.03 10.14 19.50
C ILE A 389 2.75 11.05 18.30
N LEU A 390 2.02 10.55 17.31
CA LEU A 390 1.56 11.33 16.16
C LEU A 390 0.24 10.73 15.67
N HIS A 391 -0.78 11.58 15.54
CA HIS A 391 -1.95 11.30 14.71
C HIS A 391 -2.09 12.42 13.70
N GLN A 392 -2.13 12.05 12.42
CA GLN A 392 -2.42 12.95 11.32
C GLN A 392 -3.71 12.51 10.64
N GLY A 393 -4.80 13.13 11.06
CA GLY A 393 -6.06 13.09 10.32
C GLY A 393 -6.00 14.07 9.16
N PHE A 394 -6.60 13.69 8.04
CA PHE A 394 -6.67 14.53 6.84
C PHE A 394 -8.01 15.29 6.75
N ASP A 395 -8.72 15.39 7.87
CA ASP A 395 -10.11 15.85 7.97
C ASP A 395 -10.36 17.31 7.55
N ASP A 396 -9.32 18.15 7.57
CA ASP A 396 -9.41 19.58 7.26
C ASP A 396 -9.06 19.89 5.79
N ILE A 397 -8.87 18.85 4.96
CA ILE A 397 -8.33 18.94 3.61
C ILE A 397 -9.38 18.50 2.59
N MET A 398 -9.93 19.46 1.83
CA MET A 398 -11.13 19.19 1.01
C MET A 398 -11.23 20.07 -0.24
N VAL A 399 -10.68 19.67 -1.40
CA VAL A 399 -10.58 20.61 -2.56
C VAL A 399 -10.80 20.02 -3.98
N HIS A 400 -11.59 20.79 -4.77
CA HIS A 400 -11.70 21.12 -6.24
C HIS A 400 -10.74 20.48 -7.28
N SER A 401 -11.04 20.26 -8.59
CA SER A 401 -12.25 20.09 -9.43
C SER A 401 -11.85 19.37 -10.73
N ASP A 402 -12.41 18.18 -10.92
CA ASP A 402 -12.94 17.62 -12.19
C ASP A 402 -13.88 16.43 -11.82
N TYR A 403 -14.17 16.27 -10.51
CA TYR A 403 -14.76 15.11 -9.88
C TYR A 403 -15.52 15.57 -8.63
N MET A 404 -16.83 15.37 -8.66
CA MET A 404 -17.71 15.23 -7.50
C MET A 404 -17.84 16.42 -6.54
N ASN A 405 -18.55 17.43 -7.03
CA ASN A 405 -19.34 18.40 -6.25
C ASN A 405 -18.57 19.62 -5.71
N MET A 406 -19.26 20.77 -5.77
CA MET A 406 -18.78 22.03 -5.22
C MET A 406 -18.73 21.95 -3.69
N ALA A 407 -17.55 21.75 -3.11
CA ALA A 407 -17.35 21.93 -1.68
C ALA A 407 -17.45 23.43 -1.31
N PRO A 408 -18.35 23.86 -0.43
CA PRO A 408 -18.23 25.13 0.25
C PRO A 408 -17.22 24.95 1.38
N ALA A 409 -15.94 24.97 1.02
CA ALA A 409 -14.80 25.35 1.84
C ALA A 409 -13.46 24.90 1.23
N VAL A 410 -12.60 25.88 0.99
CA VAL A 410 -11.17 25.82 0.67
C VAL A 410 -10.72 25.14 -0.64
N VAL A 411 -9.77 25.81 -1.29
CA VAL A 411 -8.97 25.35 -2.44
C VAL A 411 -7.49 25.69 -2.17
N PRO A 412 -6.52 24.76 -2.01
CA PRO A 412 -5.17 25.06 -2.37
C PRO A 412 -5.01 24.73 -3.86
N ASP A 413 -4.92 25.79 -4.64
CA ASP A 413 -4.40 25.72 -5.99
C ASP A 413 -2.87 25.58 -5.88
N LEU A 414 -2.36 24.37 -6.10
CA LEU A 414 -0.91 24.10 -6.18
C LEU A 414 -0.37 24.35 -7.61
N GLU A 415 -1.19 24.87 -8.52
CA GLU A 415 -0.91 24.94 -9.94
C GLU A 415 -0.51 26.35 -10.39
N THR A 416 0.68 26.84 -10.02
CA THR A 416 1.29 27.92 -10.83
C THR A 416 2.76 27.69 -11.15
N THR A 417 3.00 27.43 -12.43
CA THR A 417 4.30 27.45 -13.11
C THR A 417 4.84 28.86 -13.35
N LYS A 418 4.31 29.89 -12.68
CA LYS A 418 4.86 31.25 -12.73
C LYS A 418 4.95 31.84 -11.33
N ARG A 419 6.19 32.08 -10.91
CA ARG A 419 6.57 32.91 -9.76
C ARG A 419 5.81 34.23 -9.81
N GLN A 420 4.83 34.39 -8.94
CA GLN A 420 4.39 35.71 -8.49
C GLN A 420 4.79 35.84 -7.03
N SER A 421 5.32 37.02 -6.68
CA SER A 421 5.75 37.29 -5.32
C SER A 421 4.53 37.34 -4.39
N TRP A 422 4.72 36.92 -3.13
CA TRP A 422 3.67 36.93 -2.11
C TRP A 422 2.98 38.31 -1.97
N ASP A 423 3.74 39.39 -2.21
CA ASP A 423 3.27 40.76 -2.10
C ASP A 423 2.25 41.14 -3.21
N ASP A 424 2.32 40.54 -4.39
CA ASP A 424 1.38 40.80 -5.50
C ASP A 424 0.00 40.15 -5.28
N TYR A 425 -0.06 39.06 -4.51
CA TYR A 425 -1.31 38.36 -4.18
C TYR A 425 -2.12 39.12 -3.11
N VAL A 426 -1.44 39.65 -2.09
CA VAL A 426 -2.05 40.43 -1.00
C VAL A 426 -2.59 41.77 -1.51
N ALA A 427 -1.89 42.41 -2.45
CA ALA A 427 -2.27 43.72 -2.99
C ALA A 427 -3.57 43.72 -3.84
N ASN A 428 -3.96 42.56 -4.39
CA ASN A 428 -5.12 42.43 -5.29
C ASN A 428 -6.38 41.84 -4.61
N SER A 429 -6.31 41.49 -3.31
CA SER A 429 -7.49 41.08 -2.54
C SER A 429 -8.11 42.30 -1.85
N THR A 430 -9.02 42.99 -2.54
CA THR A 430 -9.78 44.11 -1.97
C THR A 430 -10.73 43.63 -0.87
N PRO A 431 -10.77 44.28 0.31
CA PRO A 431 -11.67 43.94 1.41
C PRO A 431 -12.94 44.81 1.40
N THR A 432 -14.00 44.46 0.66
CA THR A 432 -15.35 45.08 0.83
C THR A 432 -16.47 44.33 0.09
N GLY A 433 -17.55 43.97 0.81
CA GLY A 433 -18.96 43.89 0.36
C GLY A 433 -19.37 42.82 -0.67
N TYR A 434 -20.28 41.91 -0.29
CA TYR A 434 -21.03 40.96 -1.16
C TYR A 434 -21.65 41.62 -2.41
N PRO A 435 -22.01 40.91 -3.52
CA PRO A 435 -22.22 39.46 -3.71
C PRO A 435 -21.43 38.82 -4.89
N GLU A 436 -21.69 37.54 -5.16
CA GLU A 436 -21.44 36.80 -6.42
C GLU A 436 -20.19 35.91 -6.53
N PHE A 437 -20.44 34.61 -6.52
CA PHE A 437 -19.56 33.56 -7.04
C PHE A 437 -19.41 33.73 -8.56
N LEU A 438 -18.17 33.73 -9.06
CA LEU A 438 -17.69 32.93 -10.21
C LEU A 438 -16.27 33.40 -10.56
N ALA A 439 -15.41 32.45 -10.88
CA ALA A 439 -14.02 32.74 -11.17
C ALA A 439 -13.78 33.12 -12.64
N LYS A 440 -12.51 33.32 -13.01
CA LYS A 440 -12.04 33.26 -14.39
C LYS A 440 -10.54 32.99 -14.38
N SER A 441 -10.10 32.21 -15.36
CA SER A 441 -9.07 32.66 -16.29
C SER A 441 -8.95 31.70 -17.49
N ALA A 442 -9.51 32.13 -18.61
CA ALA A 442 -9.22 31.63 -19.95
C ALA A 442 -8.05 32.43 -20.56
N SER A 443 -6.84 32.15 -20.05
CA SER A 443 -5.52 32.23 -20.71
C SER A 443 -4.37 32.04 -19.71
N GLU A 444 -4.66 32.02 -18.40
CA GLU A 444 -3.79 31.51 -17.33
C GLU A 444 -4.67 30.75 -16.33
N ARG A 445 -4.93 29.46 -16.59
CA ARG A 445 -5.96 28.60 -15.97
C ARG A 445 -6.07 28.70 -14.43
N LYS A 446 -6.95 29.55 -13.92
CA LYS A 446 -7.40 29.58 -12.51
C LYS A 446 -8.91 29.74 -12.45
N TRP A 447 -9.60 28.95 -11.62
CA TRP A 447 -10.88 29.35 -11.04
C TRP A 447 -10.69 29.37 -9.51
N THR A 448 -10.66 30.55 -8.89
CA THR A 448 -10.61 30.76 -7.44
C THR A 448 -12.01 30.86 -6.85
N THR A 449 -12.25 30.12 -5.77
CA THR A 449 -13.45 30.16 -4.93
C THR A 449 -13.58 31.51 -4.21
N GLN A 450 -14.62 32.28 -4.51
CA GLN A 450 -15.01 33.46 -3.74
C GLN A 450 -16.51 33.45 -3.48
N ALA A 451 -16.87 33.04 -2.27
CA ALA A 451 -17.78 33.77 -1.37
C ALA A 451 -17.87 32.96 -0.08
N PHE A 452 -17.26 33.47 0.98
CA PHE A 452 -17.41 32.93 2.32
C PHE A 452 -18.27 33.90 3.14
N ALA A 453 -19.13 33.34 4.00
CA ALA A 453 -19.74 34.07 5.11
C ALA A 453 -18.65 34.85 5.87
N GLU A 454 -18.96 36.02 6.45
CA GLU A 454 -18.06 36.91 7.22
C GLU A 454 -17.17 36.23 8.29
N GLN A 455 -17.38 34.95 8.56
CA GLN A 455 -16.64 34.15 9.55
C GLN A 455 -15.76 33.03 8.97
N ALA A 456 -15.83 32.71 7.67
CA ALA A 456 -15.03 31.61 7.11
C ALA A 456 -13.59 32.08 6.82
N ARG A 457 -12.70 31.74 7.75
CA ARG A 457 -11.26 31.85 7.57
C ARG A 457 -10.82 30.82 6.52
N VAL A 458 -10.50 31.27 5.32
CA VAL A 458 -9.99 30.42 4.23
C VAL A 458 -8.63 29.84 4.67
N ALA A 459 -8.53 28.53 4.85
CA ALA A 459 -7.23 27.86 5.00
C ALA A 459 -6.51 27.86 3.64
N HIS A 460 -5.60 28.81 3.42
CA HIS A 460 -4.69 28.78 2.28
C HIS A 460 -3.55 27.80 2.58
N LEU A 461 -3.28 26.73 1.82
CA LEU A 461 -1.95 26.08 1.91
C LEU A 461 -0.90 27.12 1.49
N GLY A 462 -0.33 27.86 2.43
CA GLY A 462 0.69 28.87 2.11
C GLY A 462 2.01 28.16 1.91
N LEU A 463 2.41 28.05 0.65
CA LEU A 463 3.67 27.49 0.23
C LEU A 463 4.75 28.57 0.34
N TYR A 464 5.74 28.36 1.20
CA TYR A 464 7.00 29.09 1.11
C TYR A 464 7.94 28.30 0.19
N SER A 465 8.25 28.85 -1.00
CA SER A 465 9.28 28.28 -1.87
C SER A 465 10.58 29.05 -1.70
N ASP A 466 11.61 28.39 -1.15
CA ASP A 466 12.99 28.85 -1.28
C ASP A 466 13.57 28.26 -2.59
N ALA A 467 13.73 29.13 -3.59
CA ALA A 467 14.59 29.05 -4.79
C ALA A 467 14.92 27.68 -5.49
N TYR A 468 14.58 27.64 -6.80
CA TYR A 468 15.26 26.92 -7.91
C TYR A 468 16.09 25.64 -7.59
N ALA A 469 15.48 24.46 -7.69
CA ALA A 469 16.18 23.20 -8.01
C ALA A 469 15.17 22.12 -8.45
N ALA A 470 15.63 21.08 -9.16
CA ALA A 470 14.82 19.99 -9.74
C ALA A 470 14.09 19.08 -8.71
N ASN A 471 14.17 19.40 -7.41
CA ASN A 471 13.41 18.82 -6.31
C ASN A 471 13.09 19.97 -5.34
N THR A 472 11.87 20.51 -5.36
CA THR A 472 11.47 21.55 -4.39
C THR A 472 10.67 20.92 -3.26
N GLU A 473 11.30 20.77 -2.10
CA GLU A 473 10.59 20.51 -0.85
C GLU A 473 9.88 21.80 -0.41
N MET A 474 8.57 21.75 -0.24
CA MET A 474 7.74 22.87 0.21
C MET A 474 7.23 22.59 1.62
N LYS A 475 7.51 23.51 2.55
CA LYS A 475 6.98 23.45 3.92
C LYS A 475 5.58 24.04 3.97
N LEU A 476 4.65 23.30 4.56
CA LEU A 476 3.26 23.70 4.74
C LEU A 476 3.11 24.55 6.00
N ASN A 477 2.46 25.70 5.90
CA ASN A 477 2.35 26.66 6.99
C ASN A 477 1.07 26.50 7.83
N ALA A 478 0.83 27.40 8.79
CA ALA A 478 -0.33 27.34 9.69
C ALA A 478 -1.70 27.41 8.97
N ASN A 479 -1.73 27.90 7.74
CA ASN A 479 -2.95 27.97 6.94
C ASN A 479 -3.23 26.64 6.20
N ALA A 480 -2.40 25.61 6.40
CA ALA A 480 -2.52 24.27 5.82
C ALA A 480 -3.51 23.33 6.53
N GLY A 481 -4.31 23.85 7.47
CA GLY A 481 -5.18 23.03 8.31
C GLY A 481 -4.38 22.01 9.12
N SER A 482 -4.83 20.76 9.15
CA SER A 482 -4.19 19.69 9.90
C SER A 482 -2.77 19.36 9.43
N LEU A 483 -2.33 19.79 8.24
CA LEU A 483 -0.97 19.54 7.71
C LEU A 483 0.06 20.62 8.06
N ALA A 484 -0.26 21.56 8.94
CA ALA A 484 0.70 22.59 9.31
C ALA A 484 2.02 21.98 9.81
N GLY A 485 3.15 22.43 9.24
CA GLY A 485 4.50 21.94 9.56
C GLY A 485 4.98 20.74 8.73
N TRP A 486 4.10 20.09 7.96
CA TRP A 486 4.48 18.99 7.07
C TRP A 486 5.24 19.50 5.84
N THR A 487 5.98 18.60 5.19
CA THR A 487 6.72 18.93 3.96
C THR A 487 6.25 18.07 2.80
N VAL A 488 6.11 18.68 1.63
CA VAL A 488 5.75 17.99 0.38
C VAL A 488 6.85 18.16 -0.65
N ASN A 489 7.16 17.11 -1.40
CA ASN A 489 8.12 17.15 -2.50
C ASN A 489 7.42 16.70 -3.79
N GLY A 490 7.65 17.42 -4.89
CA GLY A 490 7.07 17.13 -6.21
C GLY A 490 8.04 17.49 -7.34
N SER A 491 7.89 16.83 -8.49
CA SER A 491 8.76 17.08 -9.66
C SER A 491 8.43 18.39 -10.36
N SER A 492 9.45 19.03 -10.93
CA SER A 492 9.34 20.29 -11.67
C SER A 492 8.51 20.21 -12.95
N GLU A 493 8.20 19.01 -13.45
CA GLU A 493 7.65 18.85 -14.80
C GLU A 493 6.14 18.58 -14.85
N LYS A 494 5.50 17.96 -13.85
CA LYS A 494 4.04 17.73 -13.84
C LYS A 494 3.46 17.60 -12.43
N ARG A 495 2.49 18.45 -12.10
CA ARG A 495 1.27 18.23 -11.28
C ARG A 495 1.28 16.95 -10.41
N THR A 496 1.84 16.98 -9.20
CA THR A 496 2.18 15.75 -8.47
C THR A 496 1.37 15.46 -7.21
N MET A 497 0.57 16.37 -6.66
CA MET A 497 -0.23 16.11 -5.45
C MET A 497 -1.56 16.87 -5.45
N TYR A 498 -2.64 16.20 -5.03
CA TYR A 498 -3.97 16.81 -4.87
C TYR A 498 -4.63 16.29 -3.59
N PRO A 499 -5.22 17.15 -2.77
CA PRO A 499 -6.15 16.72 -1.72
C PRO A 499 -7.37 16.03 -2.34
N ILE A 500 -7.82 14.93 -1.74
CA ILE A 500 -9.01 14.18 -2.18
C ILE A 500 -9.75 13.71 -0.93
N PHE A 501 -10.91 14.28 -0.63
CA PHE A 501 -11.88 13.81 0.39
C PHE A 501 -11.25 13.27 1.69
N GLY A 502 -10.52 14.09 2.43
CA GLY A 502 -9.89 13.60 3.67
C GLY A 502 -8.67 12.71 3.43
N ALA A 503 -7.97 12.89 2.31
CA ALA A 503 -6.73 12.20 1.97
C ALA A 503 -5.86 13.05 1.03
N ILE A 504 -4.60 12.65 0.84
CA ILE A 504 -3.66 13.26 -0.11
C ILE A 504 -3.21 12.27 -1.16
N ARG A 505 -3.31 12.67 -2.42
CA ARG A 505 -2.75 11.94 -3.55
C ARG A 505 -1.25 12.19 -3.73
N LEU A 506 -0.48 11.13 -3.97
CA LEU A 506 0.91 11.17 -4.43
C LEU A 506 1.03 10.64 -5.89
N GLY A 507 1.34 11.53 -6.85
CA GLY A 507 1.71 11.20 -8.24
C GLY A 507 0.58 11.15 -9.29
N GLN A 508 0.94 11.06 -10.58
CA GLN A 508 0.04 10.97 -11.76
C GLN A 508 0.34 9.75 -12.65
N SER A 509 -0.63 9.30 -13.47
CA SER A 509 -0.40 8.32 -14.55
C SER A 509 0.46 8.97 -15.66
N GLY A 510 1.69 8.48 -15.83
CA GLY A 510 2.61 8.99 -16.85
C GLY A 510 4.06 8.64 -16.53
N SER A 511 4.84 8.32 -17.56
CA SER A 511 6.17 7.68 -17.47
C SER A 511 7.30 8.51 -16.83
N ASN A 512 7.04 9.73 -16.32
CA ASN A 512 8.04 10.64 -15.74
C ASN A 512 7.62 11.20 -14.34
N ALA A 513 6.86 10.45 -13.55
CA ALA A 513 6.49 10.86 -12.19
C ALA A 513 7.63 10.59 -11.17
N ASN A 514 8.73 11.34 -11.29
CA ASN A 514 9.83 11.26 -10.34
C ASN A 514 9.40 11.87 -8.97
N ILE A 515 9.35 11.05 -7.92
CA ILE A 515 9.55 11.42 -6.50
C ILE A 515 8.51 12.41 -5.91
N ALA A 516 7.22 12.05 -5.92
CA ALA A 516 6.24 12.71 -5.04
C ALA A 516 6.30 12.11 -3.63
N SER A 517 6.43 12.93 -2.59
CA SER A 517 6.46 12.45 -1.20
C SER A 517 5.84 13.41 -0.20
N LEU A 518 5.23 12.86 0.85
CA LEU A 518 4.75 13.57 2.03
C LEU A 518 5.67 13.24 3.22
N THR A 519 6.12 14.25 3.96
CA THR A 519 7.05 14.08 5.10
C THR A 519 6.50 14.74 6.35
N THR A 520 6.56 14.03 7.48
CA THR A 520 6.17 14.56 8.79
C THR A 520 7.07 15.71 9.22
N PRO A 521 6.61 16.61 10.11
CA PRO A 521 7.51 17.38 10.96
C PRO A 521 8.41 16.44 11.78
N ALA A 522 9.48 17.00 12.34
CA ALA A 522 10.30 16.29 13.32
C ALA A 522 9.42 15.84 14.51
N LEU A 523 9.46 14.55 14.83
CA LEU A 523 8.68 13.96 15.90
C LEU A 523 9.14 14.52 17.25
N ASN A 524 8.24 15.20 17.96
CA ASN A 524 8.56 15.94 19.19
C ASN A 524 7.67 15.54 20.36
N SER A 525 7.47 14.24 20.57
CA SER A 525 6.69 13.71 21.69
C SER A 525 7.59 13.47 22.91
N ASP A 526 7.08 13.73 24.12
CA ASP A 526 7.78 13.41 25.37
C ASP A 526 7.83 11.90 25.66
N LYS A 527 7.07 11.10 24.90
CA LYS A 527 7.18 9.63 24.88
C LYS A 527 8.40 9.14 24.09
N LEU A 528 9.09 10.04 23.39
CA LEU A 528 10.31 9.76 22.65
C LEU A 528 11.51 10.38 23.34
N ARG A 529 12.68 9.77 23.14
CA ARG A 529 13.96 10.25 23.66
C ARG A 529 14.88 10.70 22.53
N GLU A 530 15.78 11.63 22.82
CA GLU A 530 16.77 12.13 21.85
C GLU A 530 17.92 11.13 21.64
N ASP A 531 18.25 10.34 22.67
CA ASP A 531 19.44 9.50 22.71
C ASP A 531 19.19 8.03 22.35
N ILE A 532 17.98 7.52 22.55
CA ILE A 532 17.60 6.12 22.31
C ILE A 532 16.32 6.02 21.47
N GLY A 533 16.31 5.06 20.53
CA GLY A 533 15.12 4.77 19.73
C GLY A 533 14.09 4.00 20.56
N ILE A 534 12.85 4.48 20.57
CA ILE A 534 11.71 3.84 21.24
C ILE A 534 10.94 3.03 20.21
N LYS A 535 10.60 1.78 20.54
CA LYS A 535 9.82 0.92 19.65
C LYS A 535 8.47 1.58 19.37
N ALA A 536 8.13 1.69 18.11
CA ALA A 536 6.91 2.31 17.64
C ALA A 536 6.29 1.50 16.52
N THR A 537 4.97 1.46 16.54
CA THR A 537 4.12 0.95 15.47
C THR A 537 3.62 2.14 14.67
N VAL A 538 3.92 2.17 13.38
CA VAL A 538 3.40 3.16 12.44
C VAL A 538 2.30 2.48 11.62
N LYS A 539 1.10 3.04 11.68
CA LYS A 539 -0.07 2.63 10.92
C LYS A 539 -0.42 3.74 9.92
N VAL A 540 -0.64 3.36 8.67
CA VAL A 540 -0.99 4.30 7.60
C VAL A 540 -2.14 3.75 6.80
N LYS A 541 -3.23 4.52 6.67
CA LYS A 541 -4.29 4.21 5.72
C LYS A 541 -3.87 4.66 4.33
N VAL A 542 -3.82 3.73 3.39
CA VAL A 542 -3.50 3.98 1.99
C VAL A 542 -4.58 3.42 1.09
N ALA A 543 -4.94 4.14 0.03
CA ALA A 543 -5.77 3.63 -1.05
C ALA A 543 -5.00 3.70 -2.36
N TYR A 544 -5.19 2.69 -3.21
CA TYR A 544 -4.56 2.61 -4.52
C TYR A 544 -5.61 2.65 -5.63
N CYS A 545 -5.30 3.39 -6.69
CA CYS A 545 -6.06 3.40 -7.93
C CYS A 545 -5.17 2.93 -9.07
N ALA A 546 -5.30 1.65 -9.43
CA ALA A 546 -4.59 1.05 -10.55
C ALA A 546 -5.30 1.34 -11.88
N THR A 547 -4.51 1.53 -12.94
CA THR A 547 -5.00 1.77 -14.31
C THR A 547 -4.66 0.59 -15.25
N SER A 548 -4.59 -0.65 -14.75
CA SER A 548 -4.34 -1.84 -15.59
C SER A 548 -4.79 -3.13 -14.89
N LEU A 549 -5.36 -4.05 -15.66
CA LEU A 549 -5.78 -5.40 -15.23
C LEU A 549 -4.72 -6.48 -15.55
N GLU A 550 -3.57 -6.13 -16.12
CA GLU A 550 -2.51 -7.13 -16.34
C GLU A 550 -1.94 -7.61 -15.00
N GLU A 551 -1.99 -8.92 -14.72
CA GLU A 551 -1.44 -9.55 -13.50
C GLU A 551 0.02 -9.16 -13.22
N SER A 552 0.81 -8.95 -14.28
CA SER A 552 2.20 -8.48 -14.20
C SER A 552 2.32 -7.01 -13.79
N ALA A 553 1.31 -6.18 -14.04
CA ALA A 553 1.26 -4.76 -13.71
C ALA A 553 0.71 -4.48 -12.30
N LEU A 554 0.34 -5.51 -11.53
CA LEU A 554 -0.24 -5.43 -10.20
C LEU A 554 0.78 -5.55 -9.05
N VAL A 555 2.11 -5.67 -9.29
CA VAL A 555 3.09 -5.47 -8.18
C VAL A 555 3.08 -3.98 -7.89
N TYR A 556 2.53 -3.54 -6.77
CA TYR A 556 2.70 -2.15 -6.32
C TYR A 556 3.42 -2.16 -5.00
N LYS A 557 4.58 -1.49 -4.98
CA LYS A 557 5.33 -1.24 -3.76
C LYS A 557 4.91 0.10 -3.15
N SER A 558 4.84 0.20 -1.84
CA SER A 558 4.72 1.46 -1.09
C SER A 558 6.03 1.68 -0.35
N ALA A 559 6.66 2.85 -0.47
CA ALA A 559 7.90 3.12 0.25
C ALA A 559 7.61 4.02 1.46
N ILE A 560 7.79 3.46 2.67
CA ILE A 560 7.80 4.24 3.90
C ILE A 560 9.24 4.31 4.39
N THR A 561 9.69 5.53 4.67
CA THR A 561 11.09 5.80 4.94
C THR A 561 11.22 6.64 6.20
N HIS A 562 12.09 6.21 7.10
CA HIS A 562 12.39 6.87 8.36
C HIS A 562 13.77 7.51 8.27
N TYR A 563 13.84 8.81 8.55
CA TYR A 563 15.07 9.58 8.58
C TYR A 563 15.35 10.17 9.96
N ARG A 564 16.63 10.34 10.24
CA ARG A 564 17.17 11.14 11.35
C ARG A 564 18.00 12.27 10.77
N GLY A 565 17.42 13.47 10.71
CA GLY A 565 17.96 14.54 9.87
C GLY A 565 18.02 14.09 8.41
N ASP A 566 19.21 14.11 7.82
CA ASP A 566 19.42 13.70 6.42
C ASP A 566 19.80 12.20 6.27
N ILE A 567 19.83 11.45 7.38
CA ILE A 567 20.30 10.06 7.40
C ILE A 567 19.10 9.11 7.31
N LEU A 568 19.11 8.23 6.31
CA LEU A 568 18.18 7.11 6.21
C LEU A 568 18.43 6.09 7.33
N VAL A 569 17.42 5.83 8.17
CA VAL A 569 17.48 4.85 9.28
C VAL A 569 16.82 3.53 8.89
N LYS A 570 15.63 3.58 8.30
CA LYS A 570 14.88 2.40 7.83
C LYS A 570 14.08 2.75 6.58
N ALA A 571 14.05 1.83 5.62
CA ALA A 571 13.16 1.90 4.46
C ALA A 571 12.43 0.57 4.34
N GLU A 572 11.11 0.62 4.15
CA GLU A 572 10.28 -0.55 3.91
C GLU A 572 9.51 -0.37 2.61
N ASP A 573 9.61 -1.39 1.76
CA ASP A 573 8.82 -1.54 0.55
C ASP A 573 7.71 -2.57 0.79
N TYR A 574 6.46 -2.14 0.76
CA TYR A 574 5.32 -3.04 0.97
C TYR A 574 4.70 -3.48 -0.34
N ASP A 575 4.61 -4.79 -0.58
CA ASP A 575 3.84 -5.35 -1.69
C ASP A 575 2.35 -5.38 -1.34
N VAL A 576 1.55 -4.61 -2.08
CA VAL A 576 0.10 -4.50 -1.86
C VAL A 576 -0.67 -5.70 -2.44
N ARG A 577 0.01 -6.62 -3.15
CA ARG A 577 -0.61 -7.81 -3.77
C ARG A 577 -1.32 -8.73 -2.79
N GLU A 578 -0.81 -8.89 -1.57
CA GLU A 578 -1.36 -9.85 -0.60
C GLU A 578 -2.73 -9.44 -0.01
N LEU A 579 -3.17 -8.21 -0.25
CA LEU A 579 -4.38 -7.64 0.35
C LEU A 579 -5.59 -7.61 -0.59
N TYR A 580 -5.46 -8.11 -1.82
CA TYR A 580 -6.58 -8.24 -2.77
C TYR A 580 -7.38 -9.52 -2.52
N PRO A 581 -8.72 -9.47 -2.35
CA PRO A 581 -9.54 -10.67 -2.35
C PRO A 581 -9.44 -11.38 -3.70
N ALA A 582 -8.98 -12.63 -3.70
CA ALA A 582 -8.84 -13.47 -4.90
C ALA A 582 -10.14 -13.63 -5.71
N GLU A 583 -11.30 -13.44 -5.08
CA GLU A 583 -12.63 -13.54 -5.71
C GLU A 583 -12.90 -12.46 -6.78
N TRP A 584 -12.14 -11.36 -6.77
CA TRP A 584 -12.37 -10.23 -7.66
C TRP A 584 -11.62 -10.33 -8.99
N ALA A 585 -10.42 -10.92 -8.99
CA ALA A 585 -9.64 -11.19 -10.20
C ALA A 585 -10.30 -12.30 -11.05
N ALA A 586 -10.98 -13.25 -10.42
CA ALA A 586 -11.56 -14.41 -11.09
C ALA A 586 -12.85 -14.12 -11.89
N ASN A 587 -13.60 -13.06 -11.55
CA ASN A 587 -14.93 -12.81 -12.12
C ASN A 587 -14.96 -11.86 -13.34
N ASN A 588 -13.83 -11.23 -13.69
CA ASN A 588 -13.75 -10.25 -14.78
C ASN A 588 -12.82 -10.69 -15.94
N GLY A 589 -12.72 -12.00 -16.18
CA GLY A 589 -11.88 -12.62 -17.22
C GLY A 589 -12.24 -12.31 -18.69
N GLY A 590 -12.80 -11.13 -18.97
CA GLY A 590 -13.12 -10.66 -20.32
C GLY A 590 -12.99 -9.14 -20.52
N ALA A 591 -12.49 -8.42 -19.52
CA ALA A 591 -12.31 -6.98 -19.61
C ALA A 591 -11.07 -6.63 -20.45
N THR A 592 -11.28 -5.96 -21.59
CA THR A 592 -10.18 -5.39 -22.39
C THR A 592 -9.58 -4.18 -21.66
N GLU A 593 -8.45 -3.62 -22.15
CA GLU A 593 -7.72 -2.42 -21.66
C GLU A 593 -8.57 -1.16 -21.31
N THR A 594 -9.90 -1.22 -21.46
CA THR A 594 -10.86 -0.12 -21.38
C THR A 594 -11.80 -0.14 -20.17
N ASP A 595 -11.69 -1.14 -19.28
CA ASP A 595 -12.51 -1.27 -18.07
C ASP A 595 -11.73 -0.84 -16.81
N TYR A 596 -11.89 0.42 -16.41
CA TYR A 596 -11.34 1.04 -15.20
C TYR A 596 -12.46 1.28 -14.20
N VAL A 597 -12.39 0.78 -12.98
CA VAL A 597 -13.29 1.25 -11.91
C VAL A 597 -12.46 1.67 -10.72
N HIS A 598 -12.48 2.98 -10.39
CA HIS A 598 -11.80 3.49 -9.21
C HIS A 598 -12.65 3.14 -7.98
N TYR A 599 -12.37 1.99 -7.35
CA TYR A 599 -12.85 1.72 -6.01
C TYR A 599 -11.81 2.24 -5.02
N GLN A 600 -12.15 3.30 -4.28
CA GLN A 600 -11.35 3.71 -3.11
C GLN A 600 -11.58 2.68 -1.99
N GLN A 601 -10.85 1.57 -2.03
CA GLN A 601 -10.68 0.71 -0.87
C GLN A 601 -9.41 1.17 -0.16
N TYR A 602 -9.58 1.60 1.08
CA TYR A 602 -8.48 1.93 1.97
C TYR A 602 -7.97 0.65 2.64
N TYR A 603 -6.66 0.51 2.70
CA TYR A 603 -5.94 -0.55 3.38
C TYR A 603 -5.10 0.08 4.48
N GLU A 604 -4.95 -0.61 5.61
CA GLU A 604 -4.05 -0.17 6.67
C GLU A 604 -2.70 -0.90 6.51
N LEU A 605 -1.63 -0.14 6.30
CA LEU A 605 -0.26 -0.65 6.36
C LEU A 605 0.27 -0.46 7.78
N THR A 606 0.90 -1.49 8.32
CA THR A 606 1.52 -1.46 9.64
C THR A 606 3.00 -1.86 9.53
N PHE A 607 3.90 -1.10 10.14
CA PHE A 607 5.27 -1.56 10.46
C PHE A 607 5.68 -1.19 11.86
N GLU A 608 6.67 -1.94 12.33
CA GLU A 608 7.42 -1.64 13.54
C GLU A 608 8.76 -0.99 13.21
N THR A 609 9.09 0.11 13.89
CA THR A 609 10.38 0.79 13.80
C THR A 609 10.79 1.35 15.16
N TYR A 610 11.99 1.91 15.27
CA TYR A 610 12.48 2.58 16.48
C TYR A 610 12.62 4.08 16.23
N LEU A 611 11.83 4.90 16.92
CA LEU A 611 11.78 6.36 16.70
C LEU A 611 12.46 7.12 17.84
N ARG A 612 13.16 8.20 17.50
CA ARG A 612 13.72 9.18 18.44
C ARG A 612 13.01 10.52 18.32
N LYS A 613 13.16 11.33 19.36
CA LYS A 613 12.80 12.74 19.31
C LYS A 613 13.68 13.43 18.25
N GLY A 614 13.04 14.09 17.29
CA GLY A 614 13.70 14.73 16.14
C GLY A 614 13.65 13.93 14.83
N ASP A 615 13.29 12.64 14.86
CA ASP A 615 13.18 11.82 13.64
C ASP A 615 12.01 12.28 12.75
N VAL A 616 12.07 11.99 11.45
CA VAL A 616 11.01 12.30 10.47
C VAL A 616 10.61 11.06 9.67
N LEU A 617 9.32 10.94 9.32
CA LEU A 617 8.80 9.89 8.46
C LEU A 617 8.44 10.46 7.10
N LYS A 618 8.85 9.78 6.03
CA LYS A 618 8.60 10.12 4.64
C LYS A 618 7.82 9.02 3.95
N PHE A 619 6.72 9.38 3.32
CA PHE A 619 5.85 8.49 2.56
C PHE A 619 5.99 8.82 1.07
N SER A 620 6.32 7.81 0.26
CA SER A 620 6.61 8.03 -1.16
C SER A 620 6.22 6.85 -2.04
N ARG A 621 6.10 7.12 -3.34
CA ARG A 621 5.93 6.09 -4.36
C ARG A 621 7.31 5.55 -4.78
N PRO A 622 7.54 4.22 -4.73
CA PRO A 622 8.81 3.63 -5.14
C PRO A 622 9.05 3.72 -6.65
N TYR A 623 10.33 3.71 -7.01
CA TYR A 623 10.84 3.82 -8.36
C TYR A 623 10.69 2.49 -9.12
N ASP A 624 9.49 2.15 -9.57
CA ASP A 624 9.32 1.05 -10.54
C ASP A 624 8.58 1.52 -11.79
N LYS A 625 9.23 1.31 -12.95
CA LYS A 625 8.76 1.72 -14.28
C LYS A 625 7.54 0.93 -14.75
N VAL A 626 7.20 -0.17 -14.09
CA VAL A 626 6.10 -1.07 -14.47
C VAL A 626 4.75 -0.60 -13.91
N CYS A 627 4.76 0.16 -12.82
CA CYS A 627 3.55 0.62 -12.13
C CYS A 627 2.90 1.82 -12.85
N LYS A 628 1.62 1.70 -13.26
CA LYS A 628 0.77 2.82 -13.70
C LYS A 628 -0.41 2.96 -12.73
N GLY A 629 -0.17 3.59 -11.58
CA GLY A 629 -1.17 3.74 -10.52
C GLY A 629 -1.01 5.01 -9.69
N MET A 630 -2.09 5.39 -9.00
CA MET A 630 -2.18 6.54 -8.09
C MET A 630 -2.13 6.04 -6.64
N GLN A 631 -1.29 6.65 -5.79
CA GLN A 631 -1.26 6.41 -4.35
C GLN A 631 -2.05 7.52 -3.64
N VAL A 632 -2.92 7.15 -2.71
CA VAL A 632 -3.69 8.07 -1.86
C VAL A 632 -3.37 7.72 -0.40
N ILE A 633 -2.98 8.72 0.39
CA ILE A 633 -2.64 8.59 1.81
C ILE A 633 -3.76 9.24 2.62
N GLY A 634 -4.45 8.43 3.42
CA GLY A 634 -5.36 8.87 4.49
C GLY A 634 -4.66 8.87 5.84
N ASP A 635 -5.40 8.63 6.93
CA ASP A 635 -4.90 8.77 8.31
C ASP A 635 -3.55 8.08 8.56
N ILE A 636 -2.67 8.80 9.28
CA ILE A 636 -1.41 8.28 9.80
C ILE A 636 -1.51 8.28 11.32
N LEU A 637 -1.25 7.12 11.93
CA LEU A 637 -1.17 6.95 13.37
C LEU A 637 0.18 6.34 13.74
N VAL A 638 0.87 6.95 14.69
CA VAL A 638 2.10 6.44 15.25
C VAL A 638 1.92 6.29 16.74
N GLU A 639 2.03 5.05 17.20
CA GLU A 639 1.94 4.68 18.61
C GLU A 639 3.28 4.10 19.02
N VAL A 640 3.82 4.58 20.13
CA VAL A 640 4.90 3.82 20.79
C VAL A 640 4.28 2.57 21.38
N THR A 641 5.03 1.48 21.45
CA THR A 641 4.57 0.38 22.29
C THR A 641 4.78 0.82 23.74
N PRO A 642 3.76 0.74 24.63
CA PRO A 642 3.95 1.06 26.04
C PRO A 642 5.18 0.29 26.53
N ASN A 643 6.16 1.05 27.01
CA ASN A 643 7.43 0.50 27.42
C ASN A 643 7.19 -0.53 28.54
N ASP A 644 7.47 -1.81 28.28
CA ASP A 644 8.04 -2.68 29.32
C ASP A 644 9.37 -2.08 29.83
N TYR A 645 9.96 -1.15 29.08
CA TYR A 645 11.26 -0.51 29.30
C TYR A 645 11.34 0.62 30.34
N GLU A 646 10.23 1.19 30.83
CA GLU A 646 10.26 2.11 31.99
C GLU A 646 9.88 1.39 33.29
N GLY A 647 9.28 0.21 33.21
CA GLY A 647 8.85 -0.57 34.37
C GLY A 647 9.72 -1.77 34.72
N ASN A 648 10.43 -2.36 33.76
CA ASN A 648 11.31 -3.51 33.96
C ASN A 648 12.38 -3.56 32.87
N ILE A 649 13.43 -2.73 32.96
CA ILE A 649 14.74 -3.31 32.69
C ILE A 649 14.95 -4.24 33.88
N THR A 650 14.52 -5.51 33.74
CA THR A 650 14.98 -6.55 34.65
C THR A 650 16.49 -6.40 34.79
N ASN A 651 16.96 -6.54 36.02
CA ASN A 651 18.37 -6.47 36.38
C ASN A 651 19.25 -7.05 35.24
N PRO A 652 20.35 -6.41 34.79
CA PRO A 652 21.22 -6.83 33.67
C PRO A 652 21.82 -8.25 33.74
N ASP A 653 21.41 -8.99 34.76
CA ASP A 653 21.60 -10.39 35.07
C ASP A 653 20.62 -11.31 34.30
N ASP A 654 19.67 -10.76 33.52
CA ASP A 654 18.57 -11.50 32.87
C ASP A 654 18.80 -11.73 31.36
N THR A 655 19.99 -12.22 30.98
CA THR A 655 20.24 -12.81 29.64
C THR A 655 19.46 -14.12 29.43
N GLY A 656 18.59 -14.51 30.37
CA GLY A 656 18.07 -15.87 30.55
C GLY A 656 19.13 -16.86 31.05
N ILE A 657 20.39 -16.45 31.15
CA ILE A 657 21.53 -17.27 31.54
C ILE A 657 21.96 -16.83 32.94
N GLY A 658 21.88 -17.75 33.89
CA GLY A 658 22.14 -17.46 35.30
C GLY A 658 23.44 -16.67 35.55
N THR A 659 23.41 -15.83 36.58
CA THR A 659 24.55 -15.01 37.03
C THR A 659 25.64 -15.78 37.75
N GLU A 660 25.37 -17.04 38.07
CA GLU A 660 26.29 -17.90 38.78
C GLU A 660 27.41 -18.35 37.84
N PRO A 661 28.66 -18.46 38.35
CA PRO A 661 29.73 -19.10 37.62
C PRO A 661 29.37 -20.54 37.23
N ASP A 662 29.65 -20.90 35.99
CA ASP A 662 29.40 -22.23 35.43
C ASP A 662 30.67 -22.94 34.95
N ASP A 663 31.83 -22.28 35.09
CA ASP A 663 33.15 -22.79 34.70
C ASP A 663 33.21 -23.24 33.22
N THR A 664 32.41 -22.60 32.35
CA THR A 664 32.43 -22.84 30.90
C THR A 664 33.84 -22.67 30.34
N ASN A 665 34.33 -23.69 29.63
CA ASN A 665 35.63 -23.65 28.97
C ASN A 665 35.49 -23.25 27.50
N TYR A 666 35.85 -22.00 27.18
CA TYR A 666 35.90 -21.51 25.79
C TYR A 666 37.20 -21.84 25.05
N ASP A 667 38.20 -22.42 25.73
CA ASP A 667 39.44 -22.90 25.11
C ASP A 667 39.24 -24.30 24.50
N VAL A 668 38.52 -24.34 23.38
CA VAL A 668 38.10 -25.59 22.73
C VAL A 668 39.23 -26.35 22.04
N TYR A 669 40.39 -25.72 21.82
CA TYR A 669 41.58 -26.31 21.19
C TYR A 669 42.77 -26.48 22.15
N GLY A 670 42.63 -26.09 23.42
CA GLY A 670 43.67 -26.23 24.45
C GLY A 670 44.90 -25.34 24.21
N LEU A 671 44.69 -24.13 23.70
CA LEU A 671 45.75 -23.17 23.38
C LEU A 671 46.13 -22.30 24.60
N GLY A 672 45.23 -22.14 25.57
CA GLY A 672 45.39 -21.21 26.69
C GLY A 672 45.29 -19.73 26.30
N GLU A 673 44.95 -19.45 25.04
CA GLU A 673 44.81 -18.11 24.45
C GLU A 673 43.82 -18.17 23.28
N PHE A 674 43.50 -17.02 22.68
CA PHE A 674 42.62 -17.00 21.52
C PHE A 674 43.22 -17.81 20.37
N PRO A 675 42.43 -18.68 19.73
CA PRO A 675 42.77 -19.26 18.45
C PRO A 675 42.91 -18.16 17.40
N ILE A 676 44.11 -18.04 16.85
CA ILE A 676 44.44 -17.12 15.76
C ILE A 676 44.86 -17.97 14.57
N SER A 677 44.03 -17.96 13.54
CA SER A 677 44.19 -18.77 12.34
C SER A 677 44.19 -17.92 11.07
N HIS A 678 44.13 -18.60 9.93
CA HIS A 678 44.06 -17.99 8.61
C HIS A 678 43.29 -18.88 7.65
N TRP A 679 42.97 -18.29 6.51
CA TRP A 679 42.61 -18.99 5.29
C TRP A 679 43.76 -18.96 4.30
N TYR A 680 43.77 -19.94 3.39
CA TYR A 680 44.86 -20.21 2.45
C TYR A 680 46.22 -20.33 3.15
N THR A 681 46.53 -21.58 3.51
CA THR A 681 47.86 -21.92 4.05
C THR A 681 48.95 -21.77 3.00
N VAL A 682 50.18 -22.06 3.40
CA VAL A 682 51.33 -22.14 2.50
C VAL A 682 51.00 -23.02 1.31
N GLU A 683 50.90 -22.42 0.12
CA GLU A 683 50.57 -23.11 -1.13
C GLU A 683 51.81 -23.87 -1.63
N PRO A 684 51.79 -25.22 -1.69
CA PRO A 684 52.98 -26.04 -1.95
C PRO A 684 53.42 -26.08 -3.42
N TRP A 685 52.70 -25.41 -4.34
CA TRP A 685 52.95 -25.46 -5.79
C TRP A 685 52.98 -24.08 -6.47
N SER A 686 53.22 -23.02 -5.70
CA SER A 686 53.02 -21.63 -6.13
C SER A 686 53.96 -21.13 -7.24
N TYR A 687 55.13 -21.75 -7.41
CA TYR A 687 56.13 -21.33 -8.41
C TYR A 687 56.59 -22.49 -9.27
N THR A 688 56.56 -22.28 -10.59
CA THR A 688 57.46 -22.99 -11.50
C THR A 688 58.82 -22.31 -11.48
N ASN A 689 59.85 -23.04 -11.07
CA ASN A 689 61.24 -22.69 -11.32
C ASN A 689 61.44 -22.45 -12.82
N ALA A 690 62.51 -21.74 -13.20
CA ALA A 690 62.83 -21.47 -14.60
C ALA A 690 62.99 -22.76 -15.47
N ASP A 691 63.12 -23.93 -14.83
CA ASP A 691 63.19 -25.26 -15.44
C ASP A 691 61.85 -26.02 -15.47
N GLY A 692 60.76 -25.43 -14.98
CA GLY A 692 59.42 -26.02 -14.93
C GLY A 692 59.15 -26.95 -13.74
N SER A 693 60.10 -27.09 -12.80
CA SER A 693 59.86 -27.79 -11.52
C SER A 693 59.13 -26.90 -10.52
N TYR A 694 58.32 -27.47 -9.63
CA TYR A 694 57.65 -26.69 -8.58
C TYR A 694 58.52 -26.56 -7.33
N ASN A 695 58.45 -25.42 -6.64
CA ASN A 695 59.04 -25.27 -5.31
C ASN A 695 58.11 -25.85 -4.24
N ASP A 696 58.60 -26.86 -3.52
CA ASP A 696 57.92 -27.44 -2.37
C ASP A 696 58.01 -26.50 -1.17
N GLU A 697 56.97 -25.68 -1.00
CA GLU A 697 56.89 -24.67 0.05
C GLU A 697 56.40 -25.23 1.40
N LEU A 698 56.01 -26.52 1.47
CA LEU A 698 55.60 -27.18 2.72
C LEU A 698 56.81 -27.46 3.64
N THR A 699 57.42 -26.39 4.13
CA THR A 699 58.67 -26.42 4.88
C THR A 699 58.49 -25.87 6.29
N LYS A 700 59.33 -26.34 7.20
CA LYS A 700 59.39 -25.83 8.57
C LYS A 700 59.59 -24.32 8.64
N ALA A 701 60.36 -23.75 7.71
CA ALA A 701 60.62 -22.31 7.67
C ALA A 701 59.35 -21.48 7.39
N ARG A 702 58.51 -21.90 6.43
CA ARG A 702 57.27 -21.20 6.10
C ARG A 702 56.23 -21.26 7.21
N TYR A 703 56.09 -22.39 7.89
CA TYR A 703 55.20 -22.52 9.03
C TYR A 703 55.75 -21.84 10.30
N GLN A 704 57.08 -21.75 10.45
CA GLN A 704 57.69 -20.92 11.48
C GLN A 704 57.41 -19.43 11.22
N GLU A 705 57.50 -18.98 9.97
CA GLU A 705 57.15 -17.61 9.57
C GLU A 705 55.69 -17.26 9.88
N MET A 706 54.77 -18.20 9.63
CA MET A 706 53.37 -18.07 10.03
C MET A 706 53.23 -17.94 11.55
N LYS A 707 53.91 -18.82 12.31
CA LYS A 707 53.91 -18.79 13.77
C LYS A 707 54.51 -17.49 14.33
N ASP A 708 55.56 -16.96 13.69
CA ASP A 708 56.20 -15.70 14.06
C ASP A 708 55.31 -14.47 13.83
N ALA A 709 54.25 -14.60 13.01
CA ALA A 709 53.18 -13.61 12.87
C ALA A 709 52.13 -13.70 14.00
N GLY A 710 52.29 -14.60 14.96
CA GLY A 710 51.34 -14.80 16.06
C GLY A 710 50.15 -15.70 15.71
N ILE A 711 50.17 -16.36 14.54
CA ILE A 711 49.21 -17.43 14.21
C ILE A 711 49.59 -18.66 15.02
N ASN A 712 48.67 -19.18 15.82
CA ASN A 712 48.88 -20.33 16.69
C ASN A 712 48.12 -21.59 16.24
N LEU A 713 47.29 -21.46 15.20
CA LEU A 713 46.50 -22.52 14.61
C LEU A 713 46.48 -22.40 13.08
N THR A 714 46.89 -23.46 12.38
CA THR A 714 46.81 -23.51 10.91
C THR A 714 45.71 -24.44 10.44
N VAL A 715 44.92 -23.99 9.45
CA VAL A 715 43.90 -24.79 8.77
C VAL A 715 44.44 -25.20 7.41
N TYR A 716 44.38 -26.50 7.08
CA TYR A 716 44.92 -27.04 5.83
C TYR A 716 44.03 -26.72 4.61
N TYR A 717 43.92 -25.46 4.21
CA TYR A 717 43.06 -25.04 3.10
C TYR A 717 43.84 -24.32 2.00
N GLY A 718 43.51 -24.61 0.72
CA GLY A 718 44.13 -23.97 -0.45
C GLY A 718 43.70 -24.60 -1.79
N HIS A 719 43.93 -23.88 -2.89
CA HIS A 719 43.49 -24.26 -4.24
C HIS A 719 44.35 -25.36 -4.86
N SER A 720 45.67 -25.31 -4.64
CA SER A 720 46.62 -26.24 -5.25
C SER A 720 47.04 -27.38 -4.31
N ILE A 721 46.56 -27.35 -3.07
CA ILE A 721 46.98 -28.27 -2.02
C ILE A 721 46.57 -29.71 -2.34
N ASN A 722 47.55 -30.61 -2.36
CA ASN A 722 47.30 -32.05 -2.35
C ASN A 722 46.82 -32.46 -0.95
N ARG A 723 45.55 -32.87 -0.88
CA ARG A 723 44.84 -33.21 0.35
C ARG A 723 45.08 -34.66 0.80
N SER A 724 46.11 -35.32 0.25
CA SER A 724 46.48 -36.67 0.66
C SER A 724 46.80 -36.71 2.15
N ILE A 725 46.50 -37.86 2.77
CA ILE A 725 46.82 -38.06 4.19
C ILE A 725 48.32 -37.96 4.45
N GLU A 726 49.15 -38.34 3.46
CA GLU A 726 50.61 -38.31 3.54
C GLU A 726 51.15 -36.88 3.64
N GLU A 727 50.64 -35.95 2.82
CA GLU A 727 51.02 -34.54 2.90
C GLU A 727 50.57 -33.89 4.21
N GLN A 728 49.37 -34.24 4.68
CA GLN A 728 48.88 -33.77 5.98
C GLN A 728 49.72 -34.32 7.13
N MET A 729 50.20 -35.56 7.05
CA MET A 729 51.14 -36.12 8.04
C MET A 729 52.50 -35.41 7.99
N ARG A 730 52.96 -35.00 6.80
CA ARG A 730 54.20 -34.21 6.65
C ARG A 730 54.07 -32.84 7.32
N LEU A 731 52.95 -32.16 7.11
CA LEU A 731 52.64 -30.90 7.79
C LEU A 731 52.46 -31.11 9.31
N LEU A 732 51.81 -32.20 9.72
CA LEU A 732 51.63 -32.53 11.13
C LEU A 732 52.98 -32.62 11.85
N GLY A 733 53.97 -33.30 11.25
CA GLY A 733 55.32 -33.37 11.80
C GLY A 733 55.99 -31.99 11.92
N ILE A 734 55.80 -31.10 10.94
CA ILE A 734 56.28 -29.71 11.02
C ILE A 734 55.61 -28.97 12.18
N CYS A 735 54.28 -29.13 12.33
CA CYS A 735 53.49 -28.48 13.37
C CYS A 735 53.90 -28.95 14.77
N GLU A 736 54.16 -30.25 14.96
CA GLU A 736 54.72 -30.80 16.20
C GLU A 736 56.07 -30.17 16.54
N ASP A 737 56.96 -30.12 15.56
CA ASP A 737 58.33 -29.64 15.67
C ASP A 737 58.44 -28.19 16.14
N ILE A 738 57.49 -27.34 15.71
CA ILE A 738 57.46 -25.91 16.06
C ILE A 738 56.42 -25.59 17.12
N GLY A 739 55.59 -26.55 17.53
CA GLY A 739 54.47 -26.35 18.45
C GLY A 739 53.37 -25.43 17.88
N LEU A 740 52.99 -25.63 16.62
CA LEU A 740 51.83 -25.02 15.97
C LEU A 740 50.66 -26.02 16.01
N LYS A 741 49.42 -25.59 16.25
CA LYS A 741 48.26 -26.49 16.16
C LYS A 741 47.74 -26.57 14.74
N PHE A 742 47.11 -27.70 14.41
CA PHE A 742 46.76 -28.09 13.06
C PHE A 742 45.31 -28.58 12.96
N ILE A 743 44.54 -27.98 12.06
CA ILE A 743 43.24 -28.50 11.59
C ILE A 743 43.44 -29.08 10.18
N GLY A 744 43.22 -30.39 10.04
CA GLY A 744 43.32 -31.09 8.75
C GLY A 744 42.08 -30.88 7.88
N THR A 745 42.11 -31.44 6.66
CA THR A 745 40.91 -31.55 5.81
C THR A 745 41.06 -32.64 4.76
N ILE A 746 40.00 -33.39 4.48
CA ILE A 746 39.99 -34.39 3.39
C ILE A 746 39.19 -33.89 2.17
N SER A 747 38.08 -33.19 2.37
CA SER A 747 37.28 -32.63 1.27
C SER A 747 37.72 -31.23 0.85
N GLY A 748 38.54 -30.55 1.67
CA GLY A 748 38.94 -29.15 1.51
C GLY A 748 37.77 -28.18 1.42
N GLY A 749 36.70 -28.47 2.16
CA GLY A 749 35.59 -27.54 2.40
C GLY A 749 34.53 -27.43 1.31
N GLY A 750 34.75 -28.00 0.12
CA GLY A 750 33.79 -27.89 -0.99
C GLY A 750 32.57 -28.83 -0.88
N THR A 751 32.72 -29.96 -0.19
CA THR A 751 31.66 -30.94 0.04
C THR A 751 31.81 -31.56 1.43
N VAL A 752 30.74 -32.14 1.97
CA VAL A 752 30.82 -32.91 3.21
C VAL A 752 31.68 -34.17 2.97
N PRO A 753 32.68 -34.49 3.83
CA PRO A 753 33.47 -35.70 3.69
C PRO A 753 32.65 -36.97 3.97
N SER A 754 33.02 -38.09 3.34
CA SER A 754 32.43 -39.41 3.67
C SER A 754 32.82 -39.85 5.08
N LEU A 755 31.92 -40.52 5.80
CA LEU A 755 32.20 -41.09 7.13
C LEU A 755 33.34 -42.12 7.12
N ASP A 756 33.58 -42.78 5.99
CA ASP A 756 34.59 -43.84 5.85
C ASP A 756 36.03 -43.34 6.05
N VAL A 757 36.25 -42.02 6.00
CA VAL A 757 37.58 -41.42 6.18
C VAL A 757 37.95 -41.24 7.66
N ILE A 758 36.97 -41.25 8.57
CA ILE A 758 37.16 -40.99 10.00
C ILE A 758 38.15 -41.98 10.64
N PRO A 759 38.08 -43.30 10.39
CA PRO A 759 39.07 -44.25 10.90
C PRO A 759 40.49 -43.95 10.42
N GLN A 760 40.66 -43.54 9.15
CA GLN A 760 41.96 -43.19 8.61
C GLN A 760 42.53 -41.95 9.29
N ILE A 761 41.73 -40.89 9.49
CA ILE A 761 42.15 -39.69 10.25
C ILE A 761 42.59 -40.08 11.66
N LYS A 762 41.82 -40.95 12.33
CA LYS A 762 42.09 -41.40 13.69
C LYS A 762 43.42 -42.15 13.81
N GLU A 763 43.69 -43.05 12.87
CA GLU A 763 44.90 -43.89 12.86
C GLU A 763 46.15 -43.14 12.39
N THR A 764 45.98 -41.98 11.75
CA THR A 764 47.09 -41.19 11.20
C THR A 764 47.24 -39.85 11.93
N LEU A 765 46.42 -38.85 11.60
CA LEU A 765 46.57 -37.47 12.08
C LEU A 765 46.28 -37.32 13.58
N ALA A 766 45.22 -37.98 14.07
CA ALA A 766 44.79 -37.83 15.46
C ALA A 766 45.72 -38.51 16.49
N THR A 767 46.78 -39.18 16.02
CA THR A 767 47.84 -39.74 16.87
C THR A 767 48.72 -38.66 17.50
N SER A 768 48.67 -37.44 16.97
CA SER A 768 49.44 -36.29 17.43
C SER A 768 48.60 -35.32 18.28
N GLU A 769 49.26 -34.65 19.24
CA GLU A 769 48.69 -33.52 19.97
C GLU A 769 48.67 -32.22 19.16
N ALA A 770 49.46 -32.10 18.08
CA ALA A 770 49.44 -30.95 17.19
C ALA A 770 48.16 -30.94 16.33
N TYR A 771 47.61 -32.12 15.99
CA TYR A 771 46.31 -32.23 15.34
C TYR A 771 45.19 -31.97 16.34
N VAL A 772 44.37 -30.95 16.09
CA VAL A 772 43.30 -30.53 17.01
C VAL A 772 41.90 -30.63 16.42
N GLY A 773 41.78 -30.88 15.11
CA GLY A 773 40.48 -30.98 14.47
C GLY A 773 40.50 -31.20 12.96
N ASP A 774 39.31 -31.32 12.39
CA ASP A 774 39.09 -31.50 10.95
C ASP A 774 38.19 -30.40 10.41
N TYR A 775 38.55 -29.84 9.26
CA TYR A 775 37.76 -28.85 8.53
C TYR A 775 36.83 -29.55 7.53
N ILE A 776 35.53 -29.33 7.71
CA ILE A 776 34.48 -30.13 7.10
C ILE A 776 33.89 -29.45 5.86
N ARG A 777 33.47 -28.18 6.00
CA ARG A 777 32.68 -27.49 4.97
C ARG A 777 32.79 -25.97 5.11
N ASP A 778 32.90 -25.32 3.96
CA ASP A 778 32.81 -23.87 3.82
C ASP A 778 31.38 -23.45 3.51
N GLU A 779 30.87 -22.44 4.17
CA GLU A 779 29.60 -21.80 3.84
C GLU A 779 28.47 -22.77 3.40
N PRO A 780 28.07 -23.76 4.22
CA PRO A 780 26.99 -24.67 3.86
C PRO A 780 25.62 -24.00 3.87
N GLY A 781 24.75 -24.42 2.96
CA GLY A 781 23.32 -24.14 3.06
C GLY A 781 22.63 -25.06 4.07
N ALA A 782 21.46 -24.66 4.60
CA ALA A 782 20.73 -25.42 5.61
C ALA A 782 20.34 -26.86 5.17
N THR A 783 20.26 -27.11 3.86
CA THR A 783 20.02 -28.44 3.29
C THR A 783 21.17 -29.43 3.54
N GLU A 784 22.38 -28.94 3.83
CA GLU A 784 23.56 -29.77 4.12
C GLU A 784 23.73 -30.07 5.61
N PHE A 785 23.00 -29.38 6.50
CA PHE A 785 23.22 -29.45 7.95
C PHE A 785 22.98 -30.84 8.55
N ASP A 786 22.03 -31.62 8.04
CA ASP A 786 21.77 -32.98 8.55
C ASP A 786 22.95 -33.92 8.22
N GLU A 787 23.55 -33.77 7.04
CA GLU A 787 24.73 -34.55 6.63
C GLU A 787 25.97 -34.14 7.42
N ILE A 788 26.19 -32.83 7.59
CA ILE A 788 27.28 -32.29 8.42
C ILE A 788 27.12 -32.76 9.87
N GLY A 789 25.91 -32.67 10.43
CA GLY A 789 25.61 -33.13 11.79
C GLY A 789 25.90 -34.61 11.98
N ALA A 790 25.59 -35.45 11.00
CA ALA A 790 25.93 -36.88 11.02
C ALA A 790 27.45 -37.10 11.05
N TYR A 791 28.22 -36.36 10.23
CA TYR A 791 29.69 -36.41 10.24
C TYR A 791 30.26 -35.97 11.59
N VAL A 792 29.85 -34.79 12.09
CA VAL A 792 30.32 -34.24 13.36
C VAL A 792 30.09 -35.21 14.51
N LYS A 793 28.90 -35.82 14.56
CA LYS A 793 28.52 -36.79 15.59
C LYS A 793 29.42 -38.04 15.57
N GLU A 794 29.68 -38.62 14.40
CA GLU A 794 30.55 -39.80 14.31
C GLU A 794 32.02 -39.44 14.55
N PHE A 795 32.48 -38.29 14.05
CA PHE A 795 33.84 -37.77 14.27
C PHE A 795 34.11 -37.60 15.77
N GLN A 796 33.23 -36.90 16.49
CA GLN A 796 33.35 -36.67 17.93
C GLN A 796 33.20 -37.96 18.74
N LYS A 797 32.36 -38.90 18.31
CA LYS A 797 32.25 -40.21 18.97
C LYS A 797 33.55 -41.00 18.92
N GLN A 798 34.31 -40.91 17.82
CA GLN A 798 35.58 -41.62 17.69
C GLN A 798 36.79 -40.85 18.25
N MET A 799 36.69 -39.51 18.27
CA MET A 799 37.75 -38.57 18.66
C MET A 799 37.17 -37.42 19.52
N PRO A 800 36.73 -37.69 20.77
CA PRO A 800 36.00 -36.72 21.60
C PRO A 800 36.81 -35.47 21.95
N ASP A 801 38.14 -35.58 21.98
CA ASP A 801 39.03 -34.47 22.32
C ASP A 801 39.34 -33.57 21.11
N LYS A 802 38.96 -33.95 19.89
CA LYS A 802 39.17 -33.16 18.66
C LYS A 802 37.92 -32.34 18.30
N ALA A 803 38.06 -31.32 17.47
CA ALA A 803 36.96 -30.45 17.04
C ALA A 803 36.68 -30.59 15.53
N ALA A 804 35.41 -30.64 15.15
CA ALA A 804 35.01 -30.39 13.77
C ALA A 804 34.87 -28.89 13.55
N TYR A 805 35.43 -28.38 12.45
CA TYR A 805 35.41 -26.97 12.07
C TYR A 805 34.59 -26.79 10.79
N VAL A 806 33.60 -25.89 10.85
CA VAL A 806 32.73 -25.52 9.73
C VAL A 806 32.67 -24.00 9.72
N ASN A 807 32.82 -23.41 8.54
CA ASN A 807 32.63 -21.98 8.33
C ASN A 807 31.23 -21.72 7.78
N LEU A 808 30.51 -20.71 8.28
CA LEU A 808 29.16 -20.36 7.85
C LEU A 808 29.16 -19.07 7.04
N PHE A 809 28.10 -18.89 6.25
CA PHE A 809 27.80 -17.62 5.60
C PHE A 809 27.54 -16.50 6.63
N PRO A 810 27.75 -15.23 6.26
CA PRO A 810 27.22 -14.05 6.96
C PRO A 810 25.84 -13.62 6.45
N ASP A 811 25.27 -12.60 7.09
CA ASP A 811 23.91 -12.09 6.83
C ASP A 811 23.65 -11.53 5.42
N TYR A 812 24.69 -11.19 4.66
CA TYR A 812 24.54 -10.74 3.28
C TYR A 812 24.42 -11.88 2.27
N ALA A 813 24.50 -13.14 2.70
CA ALA A 813 24.24 -14.28 1.84
C ALA A 813 22.76 -14.39 1.47
N ASN A 814 22.48 -14.78 0.23
CA ASN A 814 21.11 -14.84 -0.28
C ASN A 814 20.31 -15.97 0.42
N PRO A 815 19.13 -15.68 1.02
CA PRO A 815 18.34 -16.68 1.74
C PRO A 815 17.95 -17.90 0.89
N VAL A 816 17.62 -17.69 -0.38
CA VAL A 816 17.10 -18.74 -1.28
C VAL A 816 18.21 -19.54 -1.94
N THR A 817 19.26 -18.87 -2.44
CA THR A 817 20.30 -19.54 -3.24
C THR A 817 21.44 -20.08 -2.41
N GLN A 818 21.80 -19.42 -1.30
CA GLN A 818 22.96 -19.76 -0.46
C GLN A 818 22.52 -20.36 0.88
N LEU A 819 21.81 -19.61 1.73
CA LEU A 819 21.46 -20.04 3.08
C LEU A 819 20.50 -21.23 3.11
N LYS A 820 19.64 -21.36 2.08
CA LYS A 820 18.55 -22.35 2.00
C LYS A 820 17.61 -22.28 3.22
N SER A 821 17.35 -21.08 3.71
CA SER A 821 16.52 -20.81 4.89
C SER A 821 15.72 -19.51 4.69
N THR A 822 14.71 -19.23 5.51
CA THR A 822 13.85 -18.05 5.35
C THR A 822 14.63 -16.75 5.56
N ASN A 823 15.54 -16.75 6.53
CA ASN A 823 16.42 -15.63 6.85
C ASN A 823 17.71 -16.11 7.55
N TYR A 824 18.60 -15.18 7.88
CA TYR A 824 19.88 -15.49 8.49
C TYR A 824 19.78 -15.99 9.95
N GLU A 825 18.85 -15.44 10.74
CA GLU A 825 18.63 -15.90 12.11
C GLU A 825 18.23 -17.38 12.14
N GLU A 826 17.26 -17.78 11.32
CA GLU A 826 16.81 -19.15 11.22
C GLU A 826 17.93 -20.09 10.73
N HIS A 827 18.81 -19.60 9.84
CA HIS A 827 19.97 -20.37 9.40
C HIS A 827 20.94 -20.67 10.56
N ILE A 828 21.21 -19.69 11.43
CA ILE A 828 22.04 -19.90 12.63
C ILE A 828 21.36 -20.84 13.63
N ASP A 829 20.05 -20.69 13.85
CA ASP A 829 19.28 -21.56 14.75
C ASP A 829 19.30 -23.02 14.28
N GLN A 830 19.03 -23.26 13.00
CA GLN A 830 19.07 -24.61 12.43
C GLN A 830 20.47 -25.23 12.50
N TYR A 831 21.52 -24.43 12.32
CA TYR A 831 22.89 -24.93 12.46
C TYR A 831 23.18 -25.37 13.89
N ILE A 832 22.87 -24.52 14.88
CA ILE A 832 23.09 -24.82 16.30
C ILE A 832 22.29 -26.07 16.73
N GLU A 833 21.07 -26.24 16.22
CA GLU A 833 20.22 -27.40 16.51
C GLU A 833 20.77 -28.69 15.91
N LYS A 834 21.22 -28.65 14.66
CA LYS A 834 21.55 -29.85 13.87
C LYS A 834 23.02 -30.24 13.91
N VAL A 835 23.92 -29.29 14.14
CA VAL A 835 25.37 -29.47 14.00
C VAL A 835 26.08 -29.10 15.30
N ASP A 836 26.54 -30.12 16.04
CA ASP A 836 27.16 -29.93 17.35
C ASP A 836 28.67 -29.62 17.27
N THR A 837 29.07 -28.56 16.58
CA THR A 837 30.49 -28.10 16.58
C THR A 837 30.89 -27.51 17.93
N LYS A 838 32.20 -27.59 18.26
CA LYS A 838 32.75 -27.02 19.50
C LYS A 838 32.85 -25.48 19.44
N ALA A 839 32.97 -24.91 18.25
CA ALA A 839 32.94 -23.47 18.00
C ALA A 839 32.18 -23.20 16.71
N LEU A 840 31.44 -22.09 16.68
CA LEU A 840 30.82 -21.57 15.46
C LEU A 840 31.82 -20.66 14.72
N SER A 841 31.87 -20.70 13.40
CA SER A 841 32.69 -19.79 12.60
C SER A 841 31.88 -19.22 11.45
N TYR A 842 32.18 -17.98 11.07
CA TYR A 842 31.69 -17.35 9.84
C TYR A 842 32.70 -16.31 9.34
N ASP A 843 32.69 -15.99 8.05
CA ASP A 843 33.43 -14.85 7.50
C ASP A 843 32.54 -13.61 7.40
N TYR A 844 33.16 -12.43 7.55
CA TYR A 844 32.46 -11.18 7.34
C TYR A 844 33.38 -10.10 6.74
N TYR A 845 33.09 -9.68 5.52
CA TYR A 845 33.86 -8.67 4.79
C TYR A 845 33.08 -7.35 4.69
N GLY A 846 33.29 -6.47 5.68
CA GLY A 846 32.51 -5.24 5.82
C GLY A 846 33.11 -3.99 5.17
N LEU A 847 34.37 -4.02 4.70
CA LEU A 847 35.08 -2.84 4.20
C LEU A 847 34.91 -2.69 2.69
N MET A 848 33.89 -1.94 2.28
CA MET A 848 33.44 -1.84 0.88
C MET A 848 34.30 -0.90 0.01
N ALA A 849 34.39 -1.14 -1.30
CA ALA A 849 35.17 -0.31 -2.23
C ALA A 849 34.76 1.18 -2.25
N ASN A 850 33.53 1.51 -1.86
CA ASN A 850 33.03 2.89 -1.77
C ASN A 850 33.50 3.66 -0.51
N GLY A 851 34.36 3.07 0.32
CA GLY A 851 34.87 3.67 1.56
C GLY A 851 33.98 3.47 2.79
N GLY A 852 32.81 2.85 2.64
CA GLY A 852 31.87 2.57 3.74
C GLY A 852 32.16 1.28 4.50
N VAL A 853 31.50 1.13 5.65
CA VAL A 853 31.29 -0.15 6.37
C VAL A 853 29.85 -0.58 6.12
N THR A 854 29.60 -1.87 5.86
CA THR A 854 28.24 -2.40 5.68
C THR A 854 27.35 -2.10 6.89
N SER A 855 26.08 -1.79 6.66
CA SER A 855 25.14 -1.40 7.72
C SER A 855 24.74 -2.54 8.66
N SER A 856 24.96 -3.79 8.26
CA SER A 856 24.57 -4.98 9.03
C SER A 856 25.71 -5.61 9.82
N TYR A 857 26.95 -5.08 9.73
CA TYR A 857 28.14 -5.61 10.41
C TYR A 857 27.92 -5.91 11.90
N TYR A 858 27.40 -4.93 12.66
CA TYR A 858 27.14 -5.11 14.09
C TYR A 858 25.87 -5.93 14.37
N THR A 859 24.90 -5.96 13.46
CA THR A 859 23.70 -6.82 13.57
C THR A 859 24.11 -8.28 13.52
N ASN A 860 24.97 -8.65 12.57
CA ASN A 860 25.51 -9.99 12.43
C ASN A 860 26.33 -10.41 13.65
N LEU A 861 27.25 -9.54 14.11
CA LEU A 861 28.05 -9.79 15.31
C LEU A 861 27.18 -10.05 16.54
N ASP A 862 26.20 -9.19 16.79
CA ASP A 862 25.34 -9.30 17.97
C ASP A 862 24.37 -10.49 17.92
N LEU A 863 23.85 -10.82 16.73
CA LEU A 863 23.05 -12.03 16.52
C LEU A 863 23.85 -13.28 16.88
N VAL A 864 25.02 -13.46 16.28
CA VAL A 864 25.84 -14.66 16.51
C VAL A 864 26.31 -14.71 17.95
N ARG A 865 26.72 -13.58 18.55
CA ARG A 865 27.03 -13.48 19.99
C ARG A 865 25.86 -13.97 20.83
N SER A 866 24.66 -13.46 20.60
CA SER A 866 23.47 -13.80 21.38
C SER A 866 23.13 -15.29 21.29
N LYS A 867 23.12 -15.85 20.07
CA LYS A 867 22.77 -17.26 19.84
C LYS A 867 23.83 -18.21 20.42
N THR A 868 25.11 -17.87 20.30
CA THR A 868 26.22 -18.70 20.82
C THR A 868 26.37 -18.61 22.33
N LEU A 869 26.10 -17.45 22.92
CA LEU A 869 26.01 -17.27 24.37
C LEU A 869 24.92 -18.16 24.98
N ALA A 870 23.73 -18.22 24.36
CA ALA A 870 22.60 -19.04 24.82
C ALA A 870 22.93 -20.54 24.92
N VAL A 871 23.83 -21.04 24.08
CA VAL A 871 24.29 -22.43 24.08
C VAL A 871 25.70 -22.60 24.65
N ARG A 872 26.28 -21.55 25.23
CA ARG A 872 27.63 -21.52 25.84
C ARG A 872 28.75 -22.01 24.91
N LYS A 873 28.66 -21.69 23.62
CA LYS A 873 29.71 -22.02 22.64
C LYS A 873 30.51 -20.76 22.27
N PRO A 874 31.84 -20.88 22.09
CA PRO A 874 32.61 -19.79 21.49
C PRO A 874 32.25 -19.67 20.00
N TYR A 875 32.45 -18.48 19.44
CA TYR A 875 32.42 -18.27 18.00
C TYR A 875 33.63 -17.48 17.54
N TRP A 876 33.99 -17.69 16.28
CA TRP A 876 35.12 -17.07 15.60
C TRP A 876 34.63 -16.30 14.38
N VAL A 877 35.41 -15.31 13.96
CA VAL A 877 35.14 -14.55 12.75
C VAL A 877 36.37 -14.56 11.87
N ILE A 878 36.16 -14.83 10.58
CA ILE A 878 37.16 -14.64 9.56
C ILE A 878 37.07 -13.19 9.10
N THR A 879 38.10 -12.43 9.45
CA THR A 879 38.22 -11.01 9.15
C THR A 879 38.87 -10.80 7.79
N GLN A 880 38.41 -9.76 7.10
CA GLN A 880 39.01 -9.29 5.86
C GLN A 880 40.48 -8.91 6.10
N ALA A 881 41.43 -9.50 5.36
CA ALA A 881 42.86 -9.15 5.37
C ALA A 881 43.40 -9.06 3.92
N GLY A 882 42.56 -8.52 3.04
CA GLY A 882 42.80 -8.42 1.61
C GLY A 882 41.63 -7.73 0.89
N ALA A 883 41.82 -7.40 -0.39
CA ALA A 883 40.71 -7.04 -1.27
C ALA A 883 40.01 -8.31 -1.77
N VAL A 884 38.68 -8.37 -1.66
CA VAL A 884 37.87 -9.51 -2.10
C VAL A 884 36.55 -9.03 -2.68
N GLY A 885 36.25 -9.41 -3.93
CA GLY A 885 35.04 -8.98 -4.63
C GLY A 885 34.87 -7.46 -4.65
N SER A 886 33.83 -6.95 -3.99
CA SER A 886 33.53 -5.51 -3.88
C SER A 886 34.16 -4.84 -2.65
N CYS A 887 35.05 -5.52 -1.93
CA CYS A 887 35.70 -5.03 -0.73
C CYS A 887 37.08 -4.44 -1.04
N ARG A 888 37.44 -3.33 -0.39
CA ARG A 888 38.74 -2.65 -0.57
C ARG A 888 39.86 -3.34 0.20
N MET A 889 41.11 -3.09 -0.16
CA MET A 889 42.25 -3.48 0.69
C MET A 889 42.19 -2.70 2.02
N PRO A 890 42.16 -3.38 3.19
CA PRO A 890 42.24 -2.69 4.48
C PRO A 890 43.60 -2.02 4.66
N ASN A 891 43.62 -0.83 5.26
CA ASN A 891 44.85 -0.28 5.85
C ASN A 891 45.04 -0.78 7.30
N GLU A 892 46.19 -0.47 7.92
CA GLU A 892 46.52 -0.86 9.29
C GLU A 892 45.38 -0.54 10.29
N VAL A 893 44.84 0.67 10.25
CA VAL A 893 43.81 1.14 11.20
C VAL A 893 42.50 0.37 11.01
N GLU A 894 42.11 0.14 9.76
CA GLU A 894 40.92 -0.65 9.41
C GLU A 894 41.06 -2.11 9.80
N GLN A 895 42.25 -2.70 9.64
CA GLN A 895 42.54 -4.07 10.08
C GLN A 895 42.44 -4.20 11.60
N ARG A 896 43.07 -3.27 12.33
CA ARG A 896 42.98 -3.22 13.80
C ARG A 896 41.54 -3.06 14.26
N TRP A 897 40.79 -2.15 13.63
CA TRP A 897 39.37 -1.95 13.92
C TRP A 897 38.58 -3.25 13.75
N SER A 898 38.69 -3.92 12.59
CA SER A 898 37.96 -5.15 12.28
C SER A 898 38.17 -6.24 13.35
N VAL A 899 39.40 -6.39 13.83
CA VAL A 899 39.75 -7.32 14.90
C VAL A 899 39.16 -6.89 16.24
N TRP A 900 39.34 -5.64 16.65
CA TRP A 900 38.87 -5.18 17.95
C TRP A 900 37.34 -5.10 18.05
N SER A 901 36.63 -4.70 16.99
CA SER A 901 35.17 -4.72 16.95
C SER A 901 34.62 -6.14 17.00
N THR A 902 35.28 -7.08 16.34
CA THR A 902 34.96 -8.52 16.41
C THR A 902 35.13 -9.08 17.83
N ILE A 903 36.25 -8.76 18.49
CA ILE A 903 36.48 -9.18 19.88
C ILE A 903 35.47 -8.52 20.82
N ALA A 904 35.17 -7.22 20.64
CA ALA A 904 34.15 -6.51 21.42
C ALA A 904 32.75 -7.11 21.22
N GLY A 905 32.45 -7.61 20.02
CA GLY A 905 31.23 -8.37 19.72
C GLY A 905 31.14 -9.71 20.47
N GLY A 906 32.24 -10.22 21.03
CA GLY A 906 32.24 -11.45 21.82
C GLY A 906 33.07 -12.59 21.25
N SER A 907 33.67 -12.41 20.07
CA SER A 907 34.44 -13.45 19.40
C SER A 907 35.58 -13.94 20.29
N LYS A 908 35.79 -15.26 20.29
CA LYS A 908 36.86 -15.93 21.03
C LYS A 908 38.00 -16.42 20.14
N GLY A 909 37.92 -16.18 18.82
CA GLY A 909 38.95 -16.52 17.85
C GLY A 909 38.90 -15.64 16.61
N ILE A 910 40.06 -15.43 15.99
CA ILE A 910 40.21 -14.61 14.80
C ILE A 910 40.84 -15.47 13.71
N SER A 911 40.26 -15.43 12.52
CA SER A 911 40.90 -15.94 11.31
C SER A 911 41.08 -14.79 10.32
N TYR A 912 42.10 -14.85 9.48
CA TYR A 912 42.36 -13.84 8.46
C TYR A 912 42.16 -14.43 7.06
N PHE A 913 41.43 -13.72 6.20
CA PHE A 913 41.36 -14.01 4.77
C PHE A 913 42.23 -12.99 3.99
N CYS A 914 43.45 -13.36 3.58
CA CYS A 914 44.09 -14.66 3.77
C CYS A 914 45.60 -14.57 4.07
N TYR A 915 46.23 -15.69 4.48
CA TYR A 915 47.66 -15.74 4.78
C TYR A 915 48.49 -15.76 3.50
N TRP A 916 48.31 -16.79 2.65
CA TRP A 916 48.98 -16.88 1.37
C TRP A 916 48.07 -16.37 0.24
N THR A 917 48.61 -15.60 -0.69
CA THR A 917 47.87 -15.12 -1.87
C THR A 917 47.52 -16.29 -2.79
N PRO A 918 46.24 -16.63 -3.00
CA PRO A 918 45.85 -17.72 -3.87
C PRO A 918 46.17 -17.40 -5.33
N SER A 919 46.57 -18.40 -6.12
CA SER A 919 46.81 -18.24 -7.55
C SER A 919 45.52 -18.39 -8.36
N GLY A 920 45.20 -17.39 -9.18
CA GLY A 920 44.08 -17.37 -10.13
C GLY A 920 43.12 -16.18 -9.99
N GLY A 921 42.87 -15.49 -11.11
CA GLY A 921 41.81 -14.48 -11.25
C GLY A 921 42.18 -13.11 -10.65
N ASP A 922 41.18 -12.34 -10.24
CA ASP A 922 41.37 -10.99 -9.66
C ASP A 922 42.07 -11.02 -8.28
N MET A 923 42.30 -12.21 -7.69
CA MET A 923 42.97 -12.37 -6.40
C MET A 923 44.50 -12.23 -6.46
N ASP A 924 45.10 -12.45 -7.62
CA ASP A 924 46.56 -12.38 -7.85
C ASP A 924 47.12 -10.97 -7.59
N ALA A 925 46.28 -9.94 -7.73
CA ALA A 925 46.67 -8.52 -7.62
C ALA A 925 46.50 -7.92 -6.22
N ASN A 926 45.96 -8.66 -5.25
CA ASN A 926 45.43 -8.09 -4.00
C ASN A 926 46.42 -8.06 -2.83
N GLY A 927 47.60 -8.70 -2.95
CA GLY A 927 48.71 -8.57 -1.99
C GLY A 927 48.32 -8.86 -0.54
N TYR A 928 47.95 -10.11 -0.25
CA TYR A 928 47.64 -10.60 1.11
C TYR A 928 48.89 -10.68 2.00
N MET A 929 48.89 -11.37 3.15
CA MET A 929 50.07 -11.34 4.05
C MET A 929 51.35 -11.81 3.35
N ILE A 930 51.27 -12.93 2.64
CA ILE A 930 52.32 -13.42 1.74
C ILE A 930 51.80 -13.28 0.31
N ASP A 931 52.57 -12.60 -0.54
CA ASP A 931 52.19 -12.34 -1.92
C ASP A 931 52.31 -13.59 -2.80
N ILE A 932 51.90 -13.45 -4.07
CA ILE A 932 52.03 -14.54 -5.04
C ILE A 932 53.47 -14.83 -5.41
N ASN A 933 54.51 -14.16 -4.88
CA ASN A 933 55.94 -14.51 -5.05
C ASN A 933 56.57 -15.16 -3.80
N GLY A 934 55.81 -15.29 -2.72
CA GLY A 934 56.27 -15.84 -1.47
C GLY A 934 56.98 -14.80 -0.61
N ASP A 935 56.85 -13.52 -0.94
CA ASP A 935 57.40 -12.38 -0.23
C ASP A 935 56.36 -11.81 0.75
N LYS A 936 56.83 -11.27 1.87
CA LYS A 936 55.97 -10.60 2.86
C LYS A 936 55.48 -9.26 2.32
N THR A 937 54.21 -8.96 2.59
CA THR A 937 53.64 -7.62 2.37
C THR A 937 53.52 -6.84 3.69
N GLU A 938 53.13 -5.58 3.61
CA GLU A 938 52.84 -4.76 4.80
C GLU A 938 51.72 -5.36 5.68
N MET A 939 50.78 -6.11 5.08
CA MET A 939 49.70 -6.78 5.81
C MET A 939 50.25 -7.81 6.80
N TYR A 940 51.33 -8.52 6.45
CA TYR A 940 51.98 -9.47 7.37
C TYR A 940 52.49 -8.77 8.62
N ASP A 941 53.16 -7.62 8.47
CA ASP A 941 53.72 -6.87 9.59
C ASP A 941 52.62 -6.27 10.47
N TRP A 942 51.53 -5.77 9.87
CA TRP A 942 50.36 -5.28 10.62
C TRP A 942 49.69 -6.40 11.41
N VAL A 943 49.41 -7.54 10.78
CA VAL A 943 48.80 -8.70 11.44
C VAL A 943 49.69 -9.24 12.55
N LYS A 944 51.01 -9.29 12.34
CA LYS A 944 51.96 -9.68 13.38
C LYS A 944 51.87 -8.78 14.61
N GLN A 945 51.81 -7.46 14.41
CA GLN A 945 51.66 -6.52 15.51
C GLN A 945 50.30 -6.66 16.19
N ILE A 946 49.22 -6.81 15.41
CA ILE A 946 47.86 -7.00 15.93
C ILE A 946 47.77 -8.26 16.79
N ASN A 947 48.27 -9.40 16.29
CA ASN A 947 48.23 -10.66 17.01
C ASN A 947 49.03 -10.60 18.32
N ALA A 948 50.16 -9.89 18.31
CA ALA A 948 50.89 -9.60 19.53
C ALA A 948 49.99 -8.82 20.51
N ASP A 949 49.31 -7.76 20.06
CA ASP A 949 48.45 -6.91 20.90
C ASP A 949 47.21 -7.65 21.45
N ILE A 950 46.65 -8.60 20.69
CA ILE A 950 45.52 -9.44 21.12
C ILE A 950 45.91 -10.31 22.32
N ASN A 951 47.15 -10.81 22.39
CA ASN A 951 47.52 -11.92 23.27
C ASN A 951 47.09 -11.71 24.74
N THR A 952 47.39 -10.55 25.31
CA THR A 952 47.08 -10.24 26.72
C THR A 952 45.58 -10.06 26.95
N ILE A 953 44.90 -9.30 26.09
CA ILE A 953 43.45 -9.04 26.20
C ILE A 953 42.66 -10.34 25.94
N GLY A 954 43.04 -11.12 24.94
CA GLY A 954 42.46 -12.40 24.60
C GLY A 954 42.52 -13.39 25.75
N LYS A 955 43.66 -13.53 26.43
CA LYS A 955 43.78 -14.37 27.65
C LYS A 955 42.83 -13.96 28.77
N LYS A 956 42.61 -12.65 28.97
CA LYS A 956 41.69 -12.12 29.98
C LYS A 956 40.21 -12.31 29.61
N LEU A 957 39.89 -12.30 28.32
CA LEU A 957 38.53 -12.41 27.79
C LEU A 957 38.13 -13.85 27.44
N LEU A 958 39.07 -14.76 27.24
CA LEU A 958 38.81 -16.18 26.91
C LEU A 958 37.87 -16.85 27.92
N PRO A 959 38.06 -16.73 29.24
CA PRO A 959 37.14 -17.36 30.20
C PRO A 959 35.83 -16.57 30.41
N CYS A 960 35.55 -15.52 29.62
CA CYS A 960 34.40 -14.65 29.88
C CYS A 960 33.21 -14.95 28.95
N HIS A 961 32.00 -14.94 29.51
CA HIS A 961 30.78 -14.78 28.73
C HIS A 961 30.74 -13.40 28.07
N ALA A 962 30.24 -13.33 26.83
CA ALA A 962 30.00 -12.08 26.10
C ALA A 962 28.54 -11.65 26.27
N ASP A 963 28.22 -11.10 27.44
CA ASP A 963 26.86 -10.81 27.90
C ASP A 963 26.13 -9.75 27.06
N GLY A 964 26.86 -8.96 26.26
CA GLY A 964 26.24 -8.04 25.31
C GLY A 964 27.18 -7.05 24.64
N LEU A 965 26.60 -6.22 23.80
CA LEU A 965 27.28 -5.15 23.09
C LEU A 965 26.51 -3.84 23.26
N ILE A 966 27.18 -2.79 23.69
CA ILE A 966 26.63 -1.43 23.75
C ILE A 966 27.19 -0.65 22.55
N ALA A 967 26.32 -0.20 21.65
CA ALA A 967 26.69 0.70 20.56
C ALA A 967 26.07 2.07 20.78
N SER A 968 26.90 3.11 20.88
CA SER A 968 26.44 4.51 20.94
C SER A 968 26.78 5.19 19.64
N THR A 969 25.78 5.34 18.76
CA THR A 969 25.93 5.97 17.45
C THR A 969 24.79 6.92 17.09
N THR A 970 25.10 7.95 16.29
CA THR A 970 24.12 8.82 15.61
C THR A 970 23.52 8.14 14.36
N ARG A 971 24.31 7.27 13.69
CA ARG A 971 23.90 6.41 12.57
C ARG A 971 23.45 5.04 13.10
N TYR A 972 22.17 4.70 12.96
CA TYR A 972 21.61 3.45 13.50
C TYR A 972 22.24 2.22 12.83
N TYR A 973 22.91 1.38 13.61
CA TYR A 973 23.23 0.00 13.26
C TYR A 973 22.30 -0.87 14.14
N PRO A 974 21.31 -1.58 13.57
CA PRO A 974 20.42 -2.40 14.37
C PRO A 974 21.24 -3.46 15.11
N LEU A 975 21.20 -3.48 16.44
CA LEU A 975 21.65 -4.65 17.18
C LEU A 975 20.50 -5.68 17.16
N PHE A 976 20.85 -6.96 17.11
CA PHE A 976 19.87 -8.04 16.98
C PHE A 976 19.13 -8.28 18.30
N ASP A 977 19.87 -8.31 19.40
CA ASP A 977 19.31 -8.47 20.74
C ASP A 977 18.74 -7.12 21.20
N ASN A 978 17.41 -7.04 21.33
CA ASN A 978 16.71 -5.83 21.79
C ASN A 978 17.12 -5.39 23.22
N SER A 979 17.78 -6.25 24.01
CA SER A 979 18.39 -5.89 25.30
C SER A 979 19.79 -5.29 25.17
N SER A 980 20.43 -5.47 24.01
CA SER A 980 21.70 -4.84 23.61
C SER A 980 21.43 -3.54 22.83
N ALA A 981 20.37 -3.51 22.01
CA ALA A 981 19.84 -2.31 21.37
C ALA A 981 19.27 -1.33 22.41
N GLY A 982 20.08 -0.37 22.85
CA GLY A 982 19.69 0.58 23.91
C GLY A 982 20.25 0.27 25.29
N ARG A 983 21.06 -0.80 25.41
CA ARG A 983 21.87 -1.04 26.60
C ARG A 983 22.79 0.15 26.79
N THR A 984 22.65 0.84 27.92
CA THR A 984 23.56 1.92 28.30
C THR A 984 24.28 1.62 29.61
N LYS A 985 24.02 0.47 30.24
CA LYS A 985 24.62 0.08 31.52
C LYS A 985 24.99 -1.40 31.50
N TYR A 986 26.03 -1.76 32.25
CA TYR A 986 26.45 -3.15 32.43
C TYR A 986 27.31 -3.27 33.70
N GLY A 987 26.90 -4.15 34.63
CA GLY A 987 27.63 -4.36 35.88
C GLY A 987 27.89 -3.03 36.62
N PRO A 988 29.15 -2.74 37.02
CA PRO A 988 29.52 -1.49 37.67
C PRO A 988 29.43 -0.24 36.78
N VAL A 989 29.26 -0.38 35.46
CA VAL A 989 29.00 0.74 34.56
C VAL A 989 27.51 1.07 34.59
N GLN A 990 27.15 2.11 35.32
CA GLN A 990 25.76 2.56 35.48
C GLN A 990 25.23 3.33 34.27
N HIS A 991 26.12 3.92 33.46
CA HIS A 991 25.73 4.56 32.21
C HIS A 991 26.93 4.74 31.25
N VAL A 992 26.74 4.53 29.95
CA VAL A 992 27.69 4.84 28.87
C VAL A 992 27.11 6.02 28.10
N SER A 993 27.74 7.18 28.22
CA SER A 993 27.41 8.35 27.42
C SER A 993 28.56 8.60 26.45
N ALA A 994 28.32 8.45 25.15
CA ALA A 994 29.34 8.83 24.18
C ALA A 994 29.37 10.36 24.05
N VAL A 995 30.58 10.92 24.08
CA VAL A 995 30.81 12.33 23.75
C VAL A 995 31.04 12.49 22.24
N SER A 996 31.49 11.42 21.57
CA SER A 996 31.63 11.29 20.10
C SER A 996 30.65 10.29 19.50
N GLU A 997 30.36 10.41 18.20
CA GLU A 997 29.27 9.70 17.51
C GLU A 997 29.45 8.18 17.23
N HIS A 998 30.55 7.54 17.68
CA HIS A 998 30.94 6.21 17.19
C HIS A 998 31.59 5.29 18.23
N VAL A 999 30.89 4.86 19.29
CA VAL A 999 31.49 3.99 20.34
C VAL A 999 30.87 2.60 20.36
N ALA A 1000 31.70 1.56 20.45
CA ALA A 1000 31.29 0.18 20.75
C ALA A 1000 31.91 -0.27 22.08
N VAL A 1001 31.09 -0.88 22.95
CA VAL A 1001 31.52 -1.42 24.25
C VAL A 1001 31.05 -2.86 24.39
N GLY A 1002 31.97 -3.81 24.29
CA GLY A 1002 31.71 -5.22 24.57
C GLY A 1002 31.60 -5.45 26.08
N CYS A 1003 30.56 -6.17 26.51
CA CYS A 1003 30.25 -6.45 27.91
C CYS A 1003 30.60 -7.89 28.25
N PHE A 1004 31.49 -8.09 29.23
CA PHE A 1004 32.02 -9.41 29.55
C PHE A 1004 31.96 -9.72 31.05
N ARG A 1005 31.66 -10.98 31.36
CA ARG A 1005 31.67 -11.52 32.72
C ARG A 1005 32.53 -12.77 32.78
N ASP A 1006 33.43 -12.85 33.76
CA ASP A 1006 34.23 -14.05 33.99
C ASP A 1006 33.31 -15.24 34.34
N ALA A 1007 33.40 -16.34 33.60
CA ALA A 1007 32.57 -17.53 33.79
C ALA A 1007 33.05 -18.40 34.98
N ARG A 1008 34.28 -18.18 35.44
CA ARG A 1008 34.94 -18.99 36.46
C ARG A 1008 34.55 -18.58 37.87
N ARG A 1009 34.56 -19.53 38.80
CA ARG A 1009 34.43 -19.26 40.24
C ARG A 1009 35.66 -18.53 40.79
N SER A 1010 35.47 -17.66 41.78
CA SER A 1010 36.59 -17.08 42.53
C SER A 1010 37.29 -18.14 43.39
N GLU A 1011 38.61 -17.97 43.59
CA GLU A 1011 39.42 -18.87 44.44
C GLU A 1011 38.93 -18.95 45.90
N ASN A 1012 38.17 -17.95 46.36
CA ASN A 1012 37.66 -17.85 47.73
C ASN A 1012 36.20 -18.33 47.88
N GLY A 1013 35.55 -18.77 46.80
CA GLY A 1013 34.16 -19.22 46.82
C GLY A 1013 33.11 -18.10 46.96
N GLU A 1014 33.52 -16.84 46.92
CA GLU A 1014 32.61 -15.69 46.83
C GLU A 1014 32.18 -15.45 45.37
N ASN A 1015 30.95 -14.96 45.16
CA ASN A 1015 30.37 -14.58 43.87
C ASN A 1015 31.09 -13.33 43.32
N TYR A 1016 32.35 -13.47 42.93
CA TYR A 1016 33.06 -12.48 42.15
C TYR A 1016 32.46 -12.43 40.76
N LYS A 1017 31.71 -11.36 40.45
CA LYS A 1017 31.06 -11.23 39.14
C LYS A 1017 32.03 -10.82 38.01
N GLY A 1018 33.29 -10.49 38.33
CA GLY A 1018 34.39 -10.33 37.36
C GLY A 1018 34.05 -9.55 36.09
N TYR A 1019 33.33 -8.43 36.23
CA TYR A 1019 32.87 -7.63 35.10
C TYR A 1019 34.03 -6.96 34.37
N LYS A 1020 34.01 -7.05 33.05
CA LYS A 1020 34.97 -6.40 32.16
C LYS A 1020 34.23 -5.73 31.01
N VAL A 1021 34.76 -4.62 30.52
CA VAL A 1021 34.28 -3.98 29.30
C VAL A 1021 35.43 -3.74 28.32
N LEU A 1022 35.22 -4.01 27.04
CA LEU A 1022 36.16 -3.68 25.98
C LEU A 1022 35.62 -2.51 25.18
N VAL A 1023 36.27 -1.36 25.25
CA VAL A 1023 35.86 -0.13 24.57
C VAL A 1023 36.69 0.03 23.30
N THR A 1024 36.02 0.21 22.16
CA THR A 1024 36.66 0.38 20.84
C THR A 1024 35.85 1.34 19.95
N PRO A 1025 36.47 2.02 18.98
CA PRO A 1025 35.76 2.76 17.96
C PRO A 1025 34.74 1.89 17.21
N HIS A 1026 33.52 2.43 17.05
CA HIS A 1026 32.48 1.79 16.25
C HIS A 1026 32.80 1.86 14.74
N MET A 1027 33.57 2.87 14.31
CA MET A 1027 33.99 3.09 12.92
C MET A 1027 35.52 3.09 12.83
N PRO A 1028 36.10 2.61 11.71
CA PRO A 1028 37.55 2.42 11.62
C PRO A 1028 38.36 3.72 11.63
N ASN A 1029 37.84 4.81 11.06
CA ASN A 1029 38.61 6.04 10.80
C ASN A 1029 38.27 7.20 11.73
N LYS A 1030 37.81 6.91 12.96
CA LYS A 1030 37.39 7.92 13.94
C LYS A 1030 37.97 7.62 15.31
N ASP A 1031 38.67 8.60 15.85
CA ASP A 1031 38.97 8.64 17.27
C ASP A 1031 37.67 8.85 18.04
N ILE A 1032 37.60 8.30 19.25
CA ILE A 1032 36.40 8.35 20.07
C ILE A 1032 36.67 8.95 21.43
N GLN A 1033 35.69 9.70 21.92
CA GLN A 1033 35.60 10.10 23.31
C GLN A 1033 34.30 9.54 23.90
N THR A 1034 34.42 8.79 24.98
CA THR A 1034 33.27 8.22 25.68
C THR A 1034 33.41 8.40 27.18
N ARG A 1035 32.29 8.33 27.89
CA ARG A 1035 32.24 8.49 29.33
C ARG A 1035 31.42 7.37 29.96
N LEU A 1036 32.06 6.65 30.89
CA LEU A 1036 31.45 5.62 31.70
C LEU A 1036 31.12 6.22 33.06
N THR A 1037 29.83 6.26 33.42
CA THR A 1037 29.38 6.56 34.78
C THR A 1037 29.48 5.27 35.57
N LEU A 1038 30.29 5.27 36.62
CA LEU A 1038 30.59 4.09 37.42
C LEU A 1038 29.78 4.10 38.72
N ASP A 1039 29.50 2.91 39.24
CA ASP A 1039 28.95 2.74 40.58
C ASP A 1039 29.92 3.35 41.63
N SER A 1040 29.36 3.97 42.66
CA SER A 1040 30.14 4.62 43.73
C SER A 1040 31.06 3.68 44.51
N SER A 1041 30.84 2.36 44.43
CA SER A 1041 31.70 1.34 45.04
C SER A 1041 32.99 1.07 44.26
N VAL A 1042 33.07 1.48 42.98
CA VAL A 1042 34.26 1.28 42.16
C VAL A 1042 35.32 2.31 42.54
N THR A 1043 36.40 1.84 43.18
CA THR A 1043 37.52 2.68 43.61
C THR A 1043 38.80 2.43 42.81
N THR A 1044 38.93 1.23 42.23
CA THR A 1044 40.08 0.82 41.42
C THR A 1044 39.59 0.16 40.15
N ILE A 1045 40.33 0.34 39.06
CA ILE A 1045 40.13 -0.41 37.81
C ILE A 1045 41.47 -0.94 37.32
N THR A 1046 41.47 -2.03 36.57
CA THR A 1046 42.63 -2.42 35.76
C THR A 1046 42.33 -2.10 34.31
N VAL A 1047 43.20 -1.32 33.67
CA VAL A 1047 43.09 -1.04 32.24
C VAL A 1047 44.19 -1.80 31.48
N THR A 1048 43.82 -2.38 30.35
CA THR A 1048 44.75 -3.08 29.47
C THR A 1048 44.60 -2.53 28.06
N GLN A 1049 45.70 -2.04 27.49
CA GLN A 1049 45.83 -1.67 26.09
C GLN A 1049 46.96 -2.52 25.50
N ASN A 1050 46.68 -3.20 24.40
CA ASN A 1050 47.64 -4.12 23.76
C ASN A 1050 48.19 -5.12 24.81
N ASN A 1051 49.52 -5.14 25.00
CA ASN A 1051 50.20 -6.01 25.94
C ASN A 1051 50.51 -5.40 27.31
N THR A 1052 49.99 -4.21 27.60
CA THR A 1052 50.29 -3.52 28.86
C THR A 1052 49.04 -3.40 29.71
N SER A 1053 49.10 -3.90 30.94
CA SER A 1053 48.07 -3.73 31.96
C SER A 1053 48.55 -2.78 33.06
N LYS A 1054 47.65 -1.94 33.57
CA LYS A 1054 47.93 -1.06 34.70
C LYS A 1054 46.73 -0.94 35.61
N VAL A 1055 46.98 -1.07 36.91
CA VAL A 1055 45.99 -0.79 37.96
C VAL A 1055 45.92 0.72 38.18
N VAL A 1056 44.71 1.26 38.18
CA VAL A 1056 44.43 2.68 38.33
C VAL A 1056 43.53 2.89 39.54
N ASP A 1057 44.00 3.67 40.50
CA ASP A 1057 43.18 4.18 41.61
C ASP A 1057 42.42 5.43 41.13
N LEU A 1058 41.10 5.33 41.08
CA LEU A 1058 40.23 6.37 40.56
C LEU A 1058 40.24 7.63 41.44
N ASN A 1059 40.48 7.48 42.75
CA ASN A 1059 40.51 8.62 43.69
C ASN A 1059 41.69 9.56 43.43
N ASN A 1060 42.75 9.06 42.78
CA ASN A 1060 43.99 9.78 42.53
C ASN A 1060 44.21 10.08 41.03
N LEU A 1061 43.24 9.76 40.17
CA LEU A 1061 43.39 9.89 38.72
C LEU A 1061 43.20 11.35 38.27
N THR A 1062 44.32 12.03 37.99
CA THR A 1062 44.34 13.38 37.38
C THR A 1062 44.89 13.33 35.96
N ASN A 1063 44.00 13.36 34.96
CA ASN A 1063 44.28 13.37 33.50
C ASN A 1063 45.62 12.71 33.09
N VAL A 1064 45.63 11.37 33.04
CA VAL A 1064 46.85 10.57 32.91
C VAL A 1064 46.86 9.86 31.55
N ASN A 1065 47.99 9.92 30.83
CA ASN A 1065 48.33 8.92 29.83
C ASN A 1065 48.63 7.63 30.59
N VAL A 1066 47.67 6.70 30.61
CA VAL A 1066 47.78 5.58 31.54
C VAL A 1066 48.81 4.57 31.07
N ILE A 1067 49.03 4.43 29.75
CA ILE A 1067 50.06 3.57 29.15
C ILE A 1067 50.90 4.43 28.17
N ASP A 1068 52.22 4.46 28.36
CA ASP A 1068 53.16 5.24 27.54
C ASP A 1068 53.32 4.61 26.14
N GLY A 1069 53.17 5.40 25.07
CA GLY A 1069 53.35 4.98 23.67
C GLY A 1069 52.85 6.01 22.63
N GLU A 1070 53.21 5.83 21.34
CA GLU A 1070 52.83 6.76 20.25
C GLU A 1070 51.31 6.88 20.00
N LYS A 1071 50.53 5.86 20.37
CA LYS A 1071 49.05 5.80 20.31
C LYS A 1071 48.40 5.65 21.70
N GLY A 1072 48.91 6.35 22.72
CA GLY A 1072 48.44 6.23 24.11
C GLY A 1072 46.99 6.67 24.32
N ILE A 1073 46.27 5.95 25.19
CA ILE A 1073 44.88 6.25 25.59
C ILE A 1073 44.85 7.14 26.83
N ASN A 1074 44.13 8.27 26.74
CA ASN A 1074 43.99 9.24 27.83
C ASN A 1074 42.75 8.97 28.68
N LEU A 1075 42.95 8.95 30.00
CA LEU A 1075 41.90 8.68 30.99
C LEU A 1075 41.81 9.81 32.01
N SER A 1076 40.59 10.21 32.35
CA SER A 1076 40.30 11.12 33.47
C SER A 1076 39.06 10.67 34.22
N TYR A 1077 39.02 10.92 35.53
CA TYR A 1077 37.89 10.56 36.38
C TYR A 1077 37.49 11.75 37.25
N ALA A 1078 36.21 12.12 37.20
CA ALA A 1078 35.63 13.18 38.03
C ALA A 1078 34.13 12.90 38.22
N ASP A 1079 33.58 13.21 39.39
CA ASP A 1079 32.15 13.11 39.70
C ASP A 1079 31.51 11.75 39.31
N GLY A 1080 32.19 10.64 39.59
CA GLY A 1080 31.70 9.29 39.27
C GLY A 1080 31.85 8.89 37.80
N LYS A 1081 32.46 9.73 36.96
CA LYS A 1081 32.52 9.58 35.50
C LYS A 1081 33.95 9.38 35.02
N LEU A 1082 34.22 8.22 34.43
CA LEU A 1082 35.47 7.90 33.74
C LEU A 1082 35.36 8.30 32.27
N THR A 1083 36.15 9.29 31.85
CA THR A 1083 36.21 9.75 30.45
C THR A 1083 37.41 9.10 29.75
N LEU A 1084 37.15 8.48 28.60
CA LEU A 1084 38.09 7.74 27.76
C LEU A 1084 38.28 8.45 26.43
N ASN A 1085 39.53 8.60 25.98
CA ASN A 1085 39.86 9.04 24.61
C ASN A 1085 40.64 7.95 23.91
N ILE A 1086 40.01 7.27 22.95
CA ILE A 1086 40.57 6.10 22.27
C ILE A 1086 40.84 6.45 20.80
N PRO A 1087 42.09 6.36 20.32
CA PRO A 1087 42.42 6.56 18.92
C PRO A 1087 41.73 5.54 18.00
N SER A 1088 41.53 5.93 16.75
CA SER A 1088 41.08 5.03 15.69
C SER A 1088 41.95 3.77 15.60
N GLY A 1089 41.30 2.60 15.51
CA GLY A 1089 41.97 1.30 15.45
C GLY A 1089 42.52 0.78 16.80
N GLU A 1090 42.33 1.48 17.92
CA GLU A 1090 42.77 1.00 19.23
C GLU A 1090 41.58 0.54 20.10
N ALA A 1091 41.86 -0.28 21.11
CA ALA A 1091 40.88 -0.72 22.09
C ALA A 1091 41.44 -0.69 23.52
N LEU A 1092 40.54 -0.53 24.49
CA LEU A 1092 40.87 -0.54 25.91
C LEU A 1092 39.98 -1.52 26.65
N LEU A 1093 40.59 -2.55 27.25
CA LEU A 1093 39.91 -3.43 28.20
C LEU A 1093 39.94 -2.79 29.59
N ILE A 1094 38.80 -2.72 30.26
CA ILE A 1094 38.66 -2.24 31.63
C ILE A 1094 38.07 -3.37 32.47
N GLU A 1095 38.75 -3.70 33.56
CA GLU A 1095 38.33 -4.68 34.57
C GLU A 1095 37.99 -3.92 35.85
N PHE A 1096 36.82 -4.19 36.42
CA PHE A 1096 36.27 -3.50 37.60
C PHE A 1096 36.48 -4.26 38.89
#